data_AF-A0A1E7PXS2-F1
#
_entry.id   AF-A0A1E7PXS2-F1
#
_cell.length_a   1.000
_cell.length_b   1.000
_cell.length_c   1.000
_cell.angle_alpha   90.00
_cell.angle_beta   90.00
_cell.angle_gamma   90.00
#
_symmetry.space_group_name_H-M   'P 1'
#
loop_
_entity.id
_entity.type
_entity.pdbx_description
1 polymer ?
#
loop_
_entity_poly.entity_id
_entity_poly.type
_entity_poly.pdbx_seq_one_letter_code
_entity_poly.pdbx_strand_id
1 'polypeptide(L)'
;MSAQTDWLELNERYLAATVAWLRLKLLRLVPESTAVAPSDASPKGAAGWFRRNKGGDTIRLPGPSADSDDEQVAQAYEAMHKLEAAEPPPALTLLANALGLSTFDREVLALCAAMELDTGIADLCAKAQNDGTKHFPTFALAFTLFDDPDWHALAPNAPLRYWRVLEINQPGSQPLTSATLGTDERIVNYLKGLNYLDDRLAPLLDSIVLQSDPDELPPSQRQVVDQIVGGLKASNGQPRPPVIELLGHDTASKQMIAARVTASLALNLFAIDQKNIPGQTGDFETFVRLWERESRLMPLALYVVGSGAEPALLKRFLERSSGLIFVDVEEAGTPTARHGIAFEINKPTPQEQQQLWHQALQGQQHQSRRLAEQFSFTQAEIQRLATAATNQTDAGDSAATGELWQACRLAARAGMEQLAQRIDAKADWDHLVLPAEQKALLQQITDQVAQRNRVYEDWGFREQMNRGLGINALFAGDSGTGKTMAAEVIANALALDLYRIDLSSVVSKYIGETEKNLRKLFDGAEDSGAILLFDEADALFGKRSEVKDSHDRYANIEINYLLQRMEGYRGLAILATNMKNALDKAFVRRLRFIVDFPFPGIEQRAEIWQKVFPPQTPVSDHLDFQRLAKLSLTGGNIHNVALNAAFLAAQHGGQITMPLILNAARTEYQKLERPAKESDFRWQGPTGVVL
;
A
#
# COMPACT_ATOMS: atom_id res chain seq x y z
N MET A 1 40.85 9.90 -8.84
CA MET A 1 40.01 11.11 -8.75
C MET A 1 38.90 10.91 -9.76
N SER A 2 37.63 11.06 -9.34
CA SER A 2 36.49 10.51 -10.09
C SER A 2 36.17 11.36 -11.31
N ALA A 3 35.62 10.75 -12.37
CA ALA A 3 35.15 11.45 -13.57
C ALA A 3 34.17 12.61 -13.27
N GLN A 4 33.48 12.56 -12.12
CA GLN A 4 32.62 13.63 -11.62
C GLN A 4 33.42 14.87 -11.17
N THR A 5 34.58 14.69 -10.53
CA THR A 5 35.45 15.80 -10.13
C THR A 5 36.00 16.55 -11.35
N ASP A 6 36.44 15.80 -12.36
CA ASP A 6 36.97 16.39 -13.60
C ASP A 6 35.88 17.16 -14.37
N TRP A 7 34.64 16.64 -14.39
CA TRP A 7 33.51 17.35 -14.99
C TRP A 7 33.11 18.61 -14.22
N LEU A 8 33.15 18.59 -12.88
CA LEU A 8 32.87 19.78 -12.07
C LEU A 8 33.89 20.90 -12.36
N GLU A 9 35.18 20.57 -12.47
CA GLU A 9 36.22 21.55 -12.82
C GLU A 9 36.01 22.15 -14.22
N LEU A 10 35.64 21.31 -15.20
CA LEU A 10 35.26 21.77 -16.54
C LEU A 10 34.06 22.72 -16.48
N ASN A 11 33.02 22.35 -15.74
CA ASN A 11 31.80 23.13 -15.60
C ASN A 11 32.07 24.50 -14.93
N GLU A 12 32.89 24.54 -13.88
CA GLU A 12 33.33 25.78 -13.24
C GLU A 12 34.10 26.69 -14.20
N ARG A 13 35.03 26.12 -14.99
CA ARG A 13 35.78 26.88 -16.01
C ARG A 13 34.85 27.44 -17.09
N TYR A 14 33.86 26.67 -17.52
CA TYR A 14 32.86 27.12 -18.49
C TYR A 14 32.06 28.29 -17.93
N LEU A 15 31.50 28.18 -16.71
CA LEU A 15 30.77 29.27 -16.07
C LEU A 15 31.62 30.54 -15.92
N ALA A 16 32.88 30.40 -15.51
CA ALA A 16 33.81 31.53 -15.39
C ALA A 16 34.05 32.21 -16.75
N ALA A 17 34.23 31.43 -17.83
CA ALA A 17 34.38 31.95 -19.18
C ALA A 17 33.09 32.66 -19.66
N THR A 18 31.91 32.10 -19.37
CA THR A 18 30.61 32.72 -19.68
C THR A 18 30.43 34.06 -18.97
N VAL A 19 30.74 34.14 -17.67
CA VAL A 19 30.68 35.39 -16.90
C VAL A 19 31.66 36.42 -17.45
N ALA A 20 32.89 36.02 -17.80
CA ALA A 20 33.88 36.91 -18.39
C ALA A 20 33.41 37.49 -19.74
N TRP A 21 32.84 36.65 -20.61
CA TRP A 21 32.25 37.07 -21.88
C TRP A 21 31.09 38.04 -21.68
N LEU A 22 30.17 37.75 -20.75
CA LEU A 22 29.04 38.63 -20.43
C LEU A 22 29.49 39.99 -19.89
N ARG A 23 30.53 40.03 -19.04
CA ARG A 23 31.12 41.29 -18.55
C ARG A 23 31.59 42.16 -19.70
N LEU A 24 32.31 41.60 -20.68
CA LEU A 24 32.80 42.33 -21.84
C LEU A 24 31.65 42.84 -22.72
N LYS A 25 30.65 42.00 -22.98
CA LYS A 25 29.42 42.39 -23.70
C LYS A 25 28.67 43.54 -22.99
N LEU A 26 28.55 43.49 -21.66
CA LEU A 26 27.90 44.57 -20.89
C LEU A 26 28.72 45.86 -20.89
N LEU A 27 30.05 45.77 -20.73
CA LEU A 27 30.95 46.93 -20.79
C LEU A 27 30.85 47.66 -22.13
N ARG A 28 30.70 46.93 -23.24
CA ARG A 28 30.49 47.50 -24.57
C ARG A 28 29.25 48.40 -24.68
N LEU A 29 28.22 48.14 -23.88
CA LEU A 29 26.99 48.96 -23.85
C LEU A 29 27.09 50.16 -22.91
N VAL A 30 28.17 50.30 -22.12
CA VAL A 30 28.35 51.43 -21.20
C VAL A 30 28.76 52.68 -21.99
N PRO A 31 27.98 53.77 -21.94
CA PRO A 31 28.29 54.98 -22.71
C PRO A 31 29.58 55.67 -22.21
N GLU A 32 30.45 56.07 -23.14
CA GLU A 32 31.79 56.64 -22.90
C GLU A 32 31.80 57.89 -21.98
N SER A 33 30.68 58.60 -21.79
CA SER A 33 30.63 59.83 -20.97
C SER A 33 30.53 59.60 -19.44
N THR A 34 30.54 58.35 -18.98
CA THR A 34 30.52 58.01 -17.53
C THR A 34 31.89 57.65 -16.97
N ALA A 35 32.98 57.87 -17.72
CA ALA A 35 34.35 57.74 -17.22
C ALA A 35 34.74 58.93 -16.32
N VAL A 36 34.18 59.00 -15.12
CA VAL A 36 34.82 59.75 -14.01
C VAL A 36 35.94 58.86 -13.45
N ALA A 37 37.10 59.47 -13.25
CA ALA A 37 38.36 58.87 -12.82
C ALA A 37 38.21 57.79 -11.72
N PRO A 38 39.05 56.73 -11.72
CA PRO A 38 38.98 55.70 -10.69
C PRO A 38 39.28 56.33 -9.33
N SER A 39 38.31 56.25 -8.41
CA SER A 39 38.63 56.34 -6.99
C SER A 39 39.40 55.08 -6.61
N ASP A 40 40.50 55.26 -5.88
CA ASP A 40 41.27 54.19 -5.26
C ASP A 40 40.38 53.38 -4.30
N ALA A 41 39.69 52.38 -4.85
CA ALA A 41 39.05 51.31 -4.12
C ALA A 41 39.41 50.00 -4.82
N SER A 42 40.56 49.46 -4.44
CA SER A 42 41.00 48.12 -4.81
C SER A 42 39.88 47.08 -4.62
N PRO A 43 39.57 46.22 -5.62
CA PRO A 43 38.60 45.15 -5.45
C PRO A 43 39.15 44.12 -4.46
N LYS A 44 38.59 44.09 -3.26
CA LYS A 44 38.77 42.96 -2.32
C LYS A 44 37.58 42.03 -2.49
N GLY A 45 37.82 40.88 -3.12
CA GLY A 45 36.89 39.74 -3.03
C GLY A 45 36.66 38.97 -4.33
N ALA A 46 37.69 38.36 -4.90
CA ALA A 46 37.59 37.14 -5.73
C ALA A 46 39.00 36.59 -6.04
N ALA A 47 39.87 36.49 -5.03
CA ALA A 47 41.18 35.83 -5.15
C ALA A 47 41.72 35.57 -3.74
N GLY A 48 41.21 34.51 -3.12
CA GLY A 48 41.52 34.19 -1.74
C GLY A 48 41.71 32.71 -1.49
N TRP A 49 42.31 31.94 -2.42
CA TRP A 49 42.81 30.59 -2.08
C TRP A 49 44.12 30.14 -2.74
N PHE A 50 44.70 30.88 -3.69
CA PHE A 50 46.02 30.53 -4.21
C PHE A 50 46.93 31.75 -4.31
N ARG A 51 47.93 31.80 -3.43
CA ARG A 51 49.07 32.72 -3.55
C ARG A 51 50.36 31.90 -3.60
N ARG A 52 51.12 32.02 -4.68
CA ARG A 52 52.58 32.06 -4.61
C ARG A 52 53.14 32.99 -5.69
N ASN A 53 54.20 33.67 -5.27
CA ASN A 53 54.74 34.94 -5.74
C ASN A 53 55.80 34.76 -6.85
N LYS A 54 55.95 35.74 -7.76
CA LYS A 54 57.24 36.33 -8.19
C LYS A 54 57.11 37.38 -9.32
N GLY A 55 57.81 38.50 -9.11
CA GLY A 55 58.57 39.24 -10.14
C GLY A 55 57.82 40.31 -10.92
N GLY A 56 58.22 41.58 -10.78
CA GLY A 56 57.63 42.71 -11.48
C GLY A 56 58.33 43.09 -12.79
N ASP A 57 57.63 43.89 -13.60
CA ASP A 57 58.10 45.13 -14.21
C ASP A 57 56.89 45.84 -14.84
N THR A 58 56.71 47.14 -14.55
CA THR A 58 55.57 47.95 -15.01
C THR A 58 55.77 48.39 -16.46
N ILE A 59 55.09 47.71 -17.39
CA ILE A 59 54.88 48.20 -18.76
C ILE A 59 53.53 48.96 -18.78
N ARG A 60 53.58 50.28 -19.03
CA ARG A 60 52.39 51.06 -19.38
C ARG A 60 52.01 50.74 -20.84
N LEU A 61 50.87 50.09 -21.04
CA LEU A 61 50.26 49.91 -22.37
C LEU A 61 49.33 51.11 -22.68
N PRO A 62 49.19 51.53 -23.96
CA PRO A 62 48.29 52.60 -24.36
C PRO A 62 46.82 52.18 -24.22
N GLY A 63 45.92 53.14 -23.99
CA GLY A 63 44.48 52.88 -23.78
C GLY A 63 43.77 52.25 -24.99
N PRO A 64 42.64 51.55 -24.77
CA PRO A 64 41.97 50.75 -25.80
C PRO A 64 41.26 51.64 -26.83
N SER A 65 41.39 51.25 -28.11
CA SER A 65 40.55 51.69 -29.22
C SER A 65 39.38 50.72 -29.39
N ALA A 66 38.23 51.19 -29.90
CA ALA A 66 36.99 50.40 -30.06
C ALA A 66 37.17 49.04 -30.79
N ASP A 67 38.16 48.91 -31.69
CA ASP A 67 38.49 47.64 -32.36
C ASP A 67 39.07 46.56 -31.41
N SER A 68 39.69 46.97 -30.30
CA SER A 68 40.31 46.04 -29.33
C SER A 68 39.31 45.39 -28.37
N ASP A 69 38.14 46.01 -28.16
CA ASP A 69 37.10 45.48 -27.29
C ASP A 69 36.28 44.40 -28.02
N ASP A 70 36.01 44.57 -29.32
CA ASP A 70 35.34 43.56 -30.15
C ASP A 70 36.19 42.30 -30.34
N GLU A 71 37.51 42.45 -30.46
CA GLU A 71 38.45 41.32 -30.50
C GLU A 71 38.46 40.56 -29.17
N GLN A 72 38.43 41.26 -28.03
CA GLN A 72 38.37 40.63 -26.71
C GLN A 72 37.05 39.89 -26.47
N VAL A 73 35.90 40.45 -26.88
CA VAL A 73 34.60 39.78 -26.82
C VAL A 73 34.60 38.50 -27.66
N ALA A 74 35.13 38.57 -28.88
CA ALA A 74 35.22 37.41 -29.77
C ALA A 74 36.14 36.31 -29.21
N GLN A 75 37.30 36.68 -28.65
CA GLN A 75 38.22 35.74 -28.00
C GLN A 75 37.60 35.08 -26.77
N ALA A 76 36.87 35.85 -25.93
CA ALA A 76 36.17 35.32 -24.77
C ALA A 76 35.04 34.35 -25.18
N TYR A 77 34.30 34.68 -26.24
CA TYR A 77 33.28 33.81 -26.81
C TYR A 77 33.90 32.50 -27.33
N GLU A 78 35.01 32.56 -28.08
CA GLU A 78 35.68 31.38 -28.60
C GLU A 78 36.22 30.48 -27.47
N ALA A 79 36.76 31.07 -26.40
CA ALA A 79 37.22 30.34 -25.23
C ALA A 79 36.06 29.63 -24.50
N MET A 80 34.91 30.29 -24.34
CA MET A 80 33.70 29.69 -23.78
C MET A 80 33.19 28.55 -24.69
N HIS A 81 33.10 28.77 -26.00
CA HIS A 81 32.61 27.79 -26.97
C HIS A 81 33.51 26.55 -27.08
N LYS A 82 34.83 26.70 -26.90
CA LYS A 82 35.76 25.56 -26.81
C LYS A 82 35.46 24.64 -25.62
N LEU A 83 35.10 25.21 -24.47
CA LEU A 83 34.72 24.45 -23.28
C LEU A 83 33.34 23.80 -23.43
N GLU A 84 32.44 24.43 -24.19
CA GLU A 84 31.11 23.90 -24.48
C GLU A 84 31.15 22.58 -25.27
N ALA A 85 32.13 22.42 -26.16
CA ALA A 85 32.30 21.24 -27.01
C ALA A 85 32.88 20.02 -26.27
N ALA A 86 33.08 20.09 -24.95
CA ALA A 86 33.57 18.98 -24.15
C ALA A 86 32.51 17.87 -23.97
N GLU A 87 32.97 16.63 -23.74
CA GLU A 87 32.10 15.49 -23.43
C GLU A 87 32.42 14.94 -22.03
N PRO A 88 31.45 14.88 -21.09
CA PRO A 88 30.09 15.40 -21.21
C PRO A 88 30.05 16.95 -21.21
N PRO A 89 29.03 17.56 -21.85
CA PRO A 89 28.96 19.01 -21.96
C PRO A 89 28.69 19.69 -20.60
N PRO A 90 28.96 20.99 -20.47
CA PRO A 90 28.67 21.75 -19.25
C PRO A 90 27.18 21.75 -18.87
N ALA A 91 26.89 22.03 -17.60
CA ALA A 91 25.53 21.98 -17.04
C ALA A 91 24.55 22.88 -17.79
N LEU A 92 24.96 24.09 -18.19
CA LEU A 92 24.10 25.00 -18.96
C LEU A 92 23.65 24.39 -20.29
N THR A 93 24.54 23.69 -20.99
CA THR A 93 24.25 23.02 -22.26
C THR A 93 23.37 21.79 -22.05
N LEU A 94 23.63 20.99 -21.01
CA LEU A 94 22.78 19.87 -20.62
C LEU A 94 21.34 20.32 -20.32
N LEU A 95 21.19 21.40 -19.54
CA LEU A 95 19.91 21.99 -19.19
C LEU A 95 19.19 22.53 -20.43
N ALA A 96 19.91 23.26 -21.29
CA ALA A 96 19.37 23.81 -22.52
C ALA A 96 18.79 22.70 -23.42
N ASN A 97 19.54 21.61 -23.59
CA ASN A 97 19.12 20.46 -24.38
C ASN A 97 17.90 19.75 -23.75
N ALA A 98 17.89 19.56 -22.42
CA ALA A 98 16.80 18.88 -21.72
C ALA A 98 15.48 19.65 -21.76
N LEU A 99 15.54 20.98 -21.67
CA LEU A 99 14.38 21.86 -21.61
C LEU A 99 13.98 22.46 -22.98
N GLY A 100 14.82 22.26 -24.01
CA GLY A 100 14.61 22.79 -25.36
C GLY A 100 14.80 24.30 -25.45
N LEU A 101 15.79 24.84 -24.74
CA LEU A 101 16.12 26.27 -24.78
C LEU A 101 16.74 26.63 -26.15
N SER A 102 16.32 27.74 -26.74
CA SER A 102 17.00 28.33 -27.90
C SER A 102 18.37 28.91 -27.51
N THR A 103 19.18 29.30 -28.50
CA THR A 103 20.43 30.03 -28.24
C THR A 103 20.18 31.29 -27.43
N PHE A 104 19.19 32.10 -27.82
CA PHE A 104 18.80 33.31 -27.10
C PHE A 104 18.30 33.00 -25.68
N ASP A 105 17.50 31.95 -25.49
CA ASP A 105 17.04 31.53 -24.16
C ASP A 105 18.23 31.20 -23.24
N ARG A 106 19.24 30.50 -23.77
CA ARG A 106 20.44 30.14 -23.03
C ARG A 106 21.27 31.36 -22.64
N GLU A 107 21.38 32.34 -23.52
CA GLU A 107 22.10 33.60 -23.26
C GLU A 107 21.39 34.46 -22.21
N VAL A 108 20.05 34.56 -22.28
CA VAL A 108 19.25 35.23 -21.25
C VAL A 108 19.42 34.54 -19.90
N LEU A 109 19.37 33.19 -19.86
CA LEU A 109 19.60 32.43 -18.65
C LEU A 109 21.01 32.66 -18.09
N ALA A 110 22.03 32.66 -18.95
CA ALA A 110 23.41 32.91 -18.54
C ALA A 110 23.59 34.32 -17.94
N LEU A 111 22.98 35.34 -18.55
CA LEU A 111 22.97 36.72 -18.02
C LEU A 111 22.32 36.80 -16.64
N CYS A 112 21.18 36.13 -16.46
CA CYS A 112 20.47 36.10 -15.17
C CYS A 112 21.27 35.33 -14.11
N ALA A 113 21.82 34.17 -14.45
CA ALA A 113 22.64 33.37 -13.54
C ALA A 113 23.94 34.08 -13.16
N ALA A 114 24.52 34.89 -14.06
CA ALA A 114 25.74 35.65 -13.77
C ALA A 114 25.58 36.63 -12.59
N MET A 115 24.37 37.12 -12.33
CA MET A 115 24.07 37.93 -11.13
C MET A 115 24.35 37.20 -9.82
N GLU A 116 24.15 35.89 -9.79
CA GLU A 116 24.36 35.02 -8.62
C GLU A 116 25.79 34.47 -8.54
N LEU A 117 26.55 34.55 -9.64
CA LEU A 117 27.92 34.05 -9.74
C LEU A 117 28.97 35.16 -9.57
N ASP A 118 28.62 36.40 -9.88
CA ASP A 118 29.55 37.53 -9.89
C ASP A 118 28.89 38.83 -9.43
N THR A 119 29.41 39.38 -8.33
CA THR A 119 28.86 40.59 -7.70
C THR A 119 29.00 41.86 -8.55
N GLY A 120 29.87 41.86 -9.57
CA GLY A 120 30.11 43.01 -10.44
C GLY A 120 29.09 43.16 -11.57
N ILE A 121 28.32 42.12 -11.89
CA ILE A 121 27.33 42.14 -12.98
C ILE A 121 26.21 43.14 -12.68
N ALA A 122 25.79 43.29 -11.42
CA ALA A 122 24.73 44.20 -11.00
C ALA A 122 25.00 45.67 -11.42
N ASP A 123 26.21 46.14 -11.16
CA ASP A 123 26.63 47.50 -11.53
C ASP A 123 26.77 47.67 -13.04
N LEU A 124 27.23 46.62 -13.74
CA LEU A 124 27.32 46.62 -15.19
C LEU A 124 25.94 46.67 -15.85
N CYS A 125 24.95 45.95 -15.31
CA CYS A 125 23.56 46.01 -15.77
C CYS A 125 22.98 47.43 -15.64
N ALA A 126 23.21 48.11 -14.52
CA ALA A 126 22.73 49.49 -14.31
C ALA A 126 23.39 50.48 -15.29
N LYS A 127 24.70 50.34 -15.52
CA LYS A 127 25.46 51.18 -16.46
C LYS A 127 25.05 50.93 -17.92
N ALA A 128 24.92 49.66 -18.33
CA ALA A 128 24.54 49.27 -19.68
C ALA A 128 23.09 49.69 -20.03
N GLN A 129 22.20 49.72 -19.04
CA GLN A 129 20.83 50.21 -19.20
C GLN A 129 20.72 51.74 -19.07
N ASN A 130 21.83 52.43 -18.78
CA ASN A 130 21.88 53.87 -18.50
C ASN A 130 20.86 54.29 -17.41
N ASP A 131 20.70 53.45 -16.38
CA ASP A 131 19.74 53.65 -15.30
C ASP A 131 20.33 53.11 -13.99
N GLY A 132 20.78 54.02 -13.12
CA GLY A 132 21.38 53.70 -11.83
C GLY A 132 20.45 53.04 -10.81
N THR A 133 19.19 52.79 -11.18
CA THR A 133 18.23 52.04 -10.35
C THR A 133 18.04 50.59 -10.82
N LYS A 134 18.48 50.25 -12.04
CA LYS A 134 18.27 48.93 -12.66
C LYS A 134 19.50 48.03 -12.54
N HIS A 135 19.81 47.63 -11.31
CA HIS A 135 20.91 46.70 -11.00
C HIS A 135 20.61 45.23 -11.34
N PHE A 136 19.81 44.98 -12.36
CA PHE A 136 19.32 43.64 -12.69
C PHE A 136 19.12 43.48 -14.21
N PRO A 137 19.20 42.24 -14.72
CA PRO A 137 18.86 41.94 -16.10
C PRO A 137 17.39 42.20 -16.41
N THR A 138 17.14 42.63 -17.64
CA THR A 138 15.79 42.81 -18.22
C THR A 138 15.78 42.22 -19.63
N PHE A 139 14.61 41.87 -20.16
CA PHE A 139 14.52 41.42 -21.56
C PHE A 139 14.95 42.54 -22.53
N ALA A 140 14.69 43.81 -22.19
CA ALA A 140 15.16 44.95 -22.97
C ALA A 140 16.71 45.00 -23.03
N LEU A 141 17.38 44.74 -21.91
CA LEU A 141 18.84 44.61 -21.89
C LEU A 141 19.29 43.41 -22.75
N ALA A 142 18.68 42.24 -22.58
CA ALA A 142 19.05 41.05 -23.36
C ALA A 142 18.91 41.27 -24.88
N PHE A 143 17.84 41.95 -25.33
CA PHE A 143 17.62 42.27 -26.74
C PHE A 143 18.65 43.23 -27.34
N THR A 144 19.31 44.03 -26.50
CA THR A 144 20.38 44.94 -26.95
C THR A 144 21.76 44.32 -26.83
N LEU A 145 21.93 43.36 -25.90
CA LEU A 145 23.19 42.70 -25.59
C LEU A 145 23.56 41.59 -26.58
N PHE A 146 22.56 40.83 -27.04
CA PHE A 146 22.76 39.63 -27.87
C PHE A 146 22.41 39.86 -29.34
N ASP A 147 23.11 39.13 -30.22
CA ASP A 147 23.13 39.42 -31.66
C ASP A 147 21.90 38.88 -32.40
N ASP A 148 21.19 37.89 -31.84
CA ASP A 148 19.98 37.28 -32.42
C ASP A 148 18.80 37.25 -31.40
N PRO A 149 18.12 38.39 -31.18
CA PRO A 149 17.04 38.50 -30.21
C PRO A 149 15.76 37.77 -30.62
N ASP A 150 15.23 36.91 -29.75
CA ASP A 150 13.97 36.20 -29.97
C ASP A 150 12.82 36.69 -29.07
N TRP A 151 11.81 37.32 -29.68
CA TRP A 151 10.61 37.77 -28.97
C TRP A 151 9.75 36.64 -28.41
N HIS A 152 9.87 35.42 -28.94
CA HIS A 152 9.17 34.26 -28.42
C HIS A 152 9.56 33.96 -26.97
N ALA A 153 10.78 34.30 -26.52
CA ALA A 153 11.23 34.11 -25.14
C ALA A 153 10.32 34.78 -24.09
N LEU A 154 9.58 35.83 -24.47
CA LEU A 154 8.62 36.50 -23.58
C LEU A 154 7.30 35.74 -23.45
N ALA A 155 7.01 34.74 -24.30
CA ALA A 155 5.72 34.06 -24.29
C ALA A 155 5.57 33.14 -23.06
N PRO A 156 4.37 33.05 -22.43
CA PRO A 156 4.18 32.19 -21.24
C PRO A 156 4.42 30.69 -21.48
N ASN A 157 4.35 30.25 -22.74
CA ASN A 157 4.61 28.89 -23.21
C ASN A 157 6.05 28.68 -23.71
N ALA A 158 6.87 29.74 -23.77
CA ALA A 158 8.28 29.61 -24.12
C ALA A 158 9.07 28.98 -22.97
N PRO A 159 10.14 28.22 -23.26
CA PRO A 159 10.82 27.39 -22.27
C PRO A 159 11.24 28.12 -20.98
N LEU A 160 11.80 29.33 -21.09
CA LEU A 160 12.24 30.12 -19.92
C LEU A 160 11.13 30.38 -18.90
N ARG A 161 9.91 30.69 -19.39
CA ARG A 161 8.74 30.99 -18.55
C ARG A 161 7.94 29.74 -18.23
N TYR A 162 7.79 28.85 -19.20
CA TYR A 162 6.99 27.62 -19.06
C TYR A 162 7.58 26.71 -17.98
N TRP A 163 8.90 26.45 -18.05
CA TRP A 163 9.62 25.64 -17.07
C TRP A 163 10.00 26.41 -15.80
N ARG A 164 9.62 27.69 -15.67
CA ARG A 164 10.00 28.56 -14.55
C ARG A 164 11.51 28.52 -14.29
N VAL A 165 12.28 28.66 -15.37
CA VAL A 165 13.73 28.77 -15.27
C VAL A 165 14.09 30.16 -14.75
N LEU A 166 13.29 31.16 -15.13
CA LEU A 166 13.41 32.54 -14.67
C LEU A 166 12.33 32.92 -13.67
N GLU A 167 12.73 33.77 -12.73
CA GLU A 167 11.84 34.52 -11.87
C GLU A 167 11.65 35.92 -12.46
N ILE A 168 10.40 36.26 -12.80
CA ILE A 168 10.08 37.57 -13.39
C ILE A 168 9.32 38.37 -12.34
N ASN A 169 9.96 39.39 -11.78
CA ASN A 169 9.30 40.32 -10.87
C ASN A 169 8.84 41.55 -11.65
N GLN A 170 7.52 41.70 -11.75
CA GLN A 170 6.86 42.78 -12.49
C GLN A 170 6.01 43.65 -11.53
N PRO A 171 6.63 44.51 -10.70
CA PRO A 171 5.89 45.43 -9.84
C PRO A 171 5.03 46.40 -10.65
N GLY A 172 3.74 46.45 -10.35
CA GLY A 172 2.80 47.42 -10.92
C GLY A 172 2.52 47.22 -12.41
N SER A 173 2.26 48.32 -13.13
CA SER A 173 1.89 48.32 -14.56
C SER A 173 3.07 48.55 -15.50
N GLN A 174 4.26 48.07 -15.16
CA GLN A 174 5.42 48.18 -16.04
C GLN A 174 5.37 47.17 -17.20
N PRO A 175 5.98 47.46 -18.38
CA PRO A 175 6.10 46.49 -19.46
C PRO A 175 6.94 45.26 -19.06
N LEU A 176 6.59 44.09 -19.60
CA LEU A 176 7.34 42.84 -19.36
C LEU A 176 8.81 42.94 -19.78
N THR A 177 9.10 43.72 -20.83
CA THR A 177 10.47 43.93 -21.31
C THR A 177 11.36 44.64 -20.29
N SER A 178 10.77 45.42 -19.39
CA SER A 178 11.47 46.16 -18.33
C SER A 178 11.41 45.47 -16.96
N ALA A 179 10.77 44.30 -16.88
CA ALA A 179 10.65 43.55 -15.64
C ALA A 179 12.01 43.02 -15.18
N THR A 180 12.17 42.94 -13.85
CA THR A 180 13.36 42.36 -13.24
C THR A 180 13.39 40.87 -13.51
N LEU A 181 14.49 40.39 -14.07
CA LEU A 181 14.74 38.97 -14.32
C LEU A 181 15.75 38.44 -13.30
N GLY A 182 15.38 37.34 -12.64
CA GLY A 182 16.26 36.49 -11.85
C GLY A 182 16.22 35.05 -12.37
N THR A 183 17.14 34.22 -11.88
CA THR A 183 17.12 32.78 -12.16
C THR A 183 16.60 32.04 -10.93
N ASP A 184 15.73 31.06 -11.13
CA ASP A 184 15.21 30.21 -10.05
C ASP A 184 16.38 29.48 -9.35
N GLU A 185 16.40 29.48 -8.02
CA GLU A 185 17.54 28.99 -7.21
C GLU A 185 17.93 27.55 -7.57
N ARG A 186 16.94 26.67 -7.78
CA ARG A 186 17.14 25.27 -8.16
C ARG A 186 17.89 25.14 -9.49
N ILE A 187 17.68 26.08 -10.41
CA ILE A 187 18.38 26.14 -11.69
C ILE A 187 19.80 26.67 -11.52
N VAL A 188 20.01 27.74 -10.74
CA VAL A 188 21.35 28.25 -10.44
C VAL A 188 22.23 27.15 -9.83
N ASN A 189 21.67 26.39 -8.90
CA ASN A 189 22.40 25.27 -8.29
C ASN A 189 22.65 24.13 -9.29
N TYR A 190 21.70 23.83 -10.19
CA TYR A 190 21.95 22.90 -11.30
C TYR A 190 23.15 23.35 -12.15
N LEU A 191 23.21 24.62 -12.51
CA LEU A 191 24.31 25.19 -13.30
C LEU A 191 25.65 25.06 -12.58
N LYS A 192 25.68 25.17 -11.24
CA LYS A 192 26.87 24.93 -10.40
C LYS A 192 27.25 23.44 -10.28
N GLY A 193 26.50 22.53 -10.88
CA GLY A 193 26.70 21.08 -10.78
C GLY A 193 26.05 20.44 -9.56
N LEU A 194 25.23 21.19 -8.81
CA LEU A 194 24.47 20.69 -7.66
C LEU A 194 23.07 20.24 -8.14
N ASN A 195 22.90 18.94 -8.37
CA ASN A 195 21.65 18.38 -8.87
C ASN A 195 20.87 17.68 -7.74
N TYR A 196 19.77 18.29 -7.30
CA TYR A 196 18.89 17.80 -6.23
C TYR A 196 17.42 18.04 -6.60
N LEU A 197 16.48 17.40 -5.91
CA LEU A 197 15.04 17.59 -6.16
C LEU A 197 14.59 18.99 -5.74
N ASP A 198 13.75 19.67 -6.52
CA ASP A 198 13.22 21.00 -6.19
C ASP A 198 12.56 21.04 -4.79
N ASP A 199 12.92 22.03 -3.97
CA ASP A 199 12.47 22.17 -2.58
C ASP A 199 10.96 22.41 -2.45
N ARG A 200 10.27 22.80 -3.53
CA ARG A 200 8.80 22.92 -3.56
C ARG A 200 8.13 21.56 -3.78
N LEU A 201 8.83 20.59 -4.36
CA LEU A 201 8.35 19.21 -4.55
C LEU A 201 8.73 18.32 -3.37
N ALA A 202 9.92 18.51 -2.79
CA ALA A 202 10.45 17.66 -1.73
C ALA A 202 9.48 17.42 -0.54
N PRO A 203 8.70 18.42 -0.05
CA PRO A 203 7.74 18.20 1.05
C PRO A 203 6.51 17.36 0.67
N LEU A 204 6.24 17.19 -0.63
CA LEU A 204 5.10 16.44 -1.14
C LEU A 204 5.47 14.99 -1.47
N LEU A 205 6.77 14.68 -1.51
CA LEU A 205 7.30 13.42 -2.02
C LEU A 205 8.10 12.69 -0.95
N ASP A 206 7.81 11.40 -0.80
CA ASP A 206 8.58 10.50 0.07
C ASP A 206 9.62 9.73 -0.76
N SER A 207 10.85 9.60 -0.26
CA SER A 207 11.84 8.75 -0.92
C SER A 207 11.57 7.28 -0.59
N ILE A 208 11.41 6.44 -1.62
CA ILE A 208 11.36 4.99 -1.43
C ILE A 208 12.79 4.45 -1.48
N VAL A 209 13.34 4.13 -0.31
CA VAL A 209 14.65 3.47 -0.20
C VAL A 209 14.45 1.97 -0.07
N LEU A 210 15.08 1.21 -0.97
CA LEU A 210 15.16 -0.26 -0.86
C LEU A 210 15.97 -0.61 0.39
N GLN A 211 15.31 -1.15 1.41
CA GLN A 211 15.99 -1.62 2.64
C GLN A 211 16.63 -3.01 2.46
N SER A 212 16.32 -3.75 1.39
CA SER A 212 16.74 -5.14 1.15
C SER A 212 17.56 -5.34 -0.13
N ASP A 213 18.41 -6.37 -0.10
CA ASP A 213 19.44 -6.67 -1.11
C ASP A 213 18.86 -6.87 -2.52
N PRO A 214 19.38 -6.22 -3.60
CA PRO A 214 18.99 -6.36 -5.01
C PRO A 214 18.45 -7.72 -5.48
N ASP A 215 19.02 -8.83 -5.02
CA ASP A 215 18.71 -10.18 -5.52
C ASP A 215 17.61 -10.94 -4.75
N GLU A 216 16.96 -10.31 -3.76
CA GLU A 216 16.10 -11.03 -2.80
C GLU A 216 14.63 -11.22 -3.23
N LEU A 217 14.20 -10.76 -4.41
CA LEU A 217 12.81 -10.94 -4.83
C LEU A 217 12.46 -12.41 -5.13
N PRO A 218 11.26 -12.89 -4.75
CA PRO A 218 10.75 -14.19 -5.16
C PRO A 218 10.71 -14.31 -6.70
N PRO A 219 10.96 -15.49 -7.28
CA PRO A 219 10.96 -15.72 -8.72
C PRO A 219 9.71 -15.19 -9.44
N SER A 220 8.52 -15.40 -8.89
CA SER A 220 7.24 -14.93 -9.42
C SER A 220 7.19 -13.40 -9.55
N GLN A 221 7.65 -12.67 -8.53
CA GLN A 221 7.69 -11.21 -8.54
C GLN A 221 8.84 -10.68 -9.41
N ARG A 222 9.97 -11.39 -9.47
CA ARG A 222 11.09 -11.08 -10.37
C ARG A 222 10.67 -11.15 -11.84
N GLN A 223 9.87 -12.15 -12.21
CA GLN A 223 9.31 -12.26 -13.55
C GLN A 223 8.46 -11.04 -13.92
N VAL A 224 7.69 -10.49 -12.98
CA VAL A 224 6.92 -9.26 -13.20
C VAL A 224 7.84 -8.06 -13.43
N VAL A 225 8.90 -7.91 -12.63
CA VAL A 225 9.94 -6.87 -12.84
C VAL A 225 10.53 -7.00 -14.25
N ASP A 226 10.92 -8.20 -14.67
CA ASP A 226 11.51 -8.45 -15.98
C ASP A 226 10.54 -8.12 -17.12
N GLN A 227 9.26 -8.44 -16.96
CA GLN A 227 8.21 -8.07 -17.93
C GLN A 227 8.03 -6.55 -18.04
N ILE A 228 7.98 -5.84 -16.92
CA ILE A 228 7.86 -4.38 -16.91
C ILE A 228 9.09 -3.75 -17.56
N VAL A 229 10.30 -4.14 -17.14
CA VAL A 229 11.55 -3.62 -17.70
C VAL A 229 11.67 -3.93 -19.18
N GLY A 230 11.32 -5.15 -19.60
CA GLY A 230 11.30 -5.56 -21.01
C GLY A 230 10.32 -4.74 -21.85
N GLY A 231 9.10 -4.50 -21.35
CA GLY A 231 8.10 -3.66 -21.99
C GLY A 231 8.52 -2.19 -22.12
N LEU A 232 9.12 -1.62 -21.07
CA LEU A 232 9.65 -0.26 -21.07
C LEU A 232 10.82 -0.10 -22.05
N LYS A 233 11.76 -1.07 -22.10
CA LYS A 233 12.88 -1.06 -23.05
C LYS A 233 12.42 -1.26 -24.51
N ALA A 234 11.37 -2.06 -24.74
CA ALA A 234 10.80 -2.23 -26.08
C ALA A 234 10.02 -1.00 -26.56
N SER A 235 9.51 -0.18 -25.63
CA SER A 235 8.77 1.06 -25.92
C SER A 235 9.70 2.26 -26.17
N ASN A 236 11.01 2.04 -26.17
CA ASN A 236 12.03 3.08 -26.34
C ASN A 236 11.88 3.72 -27.74
N GLY A 237 11.36 4.96 -27.77
CA GLY A 237 11.00 5.68 -29.01
C GLY A 237 9.59 6.27 -29.03
N GLN A 238 8.69 5.86 -28.11
CA GLN A 238 7.41 6.56 -27.91
C GLN A 238 7.60 7.86 -27.12
N PRO A 239 6.83 8.93 -27.41
CA PRO A 239 7.02 10.26 -26.81
C PRO A 239 6.75 10.30 -25.29
N ARG A 240 6.01 9.33 -24.74
CA ARG A 240 5.75 9.20 -23.31
C ARG A 240 5.74 7.72 -22.91
N PRO A 241 6.44 7.32 -21.82
CA PRO A 241 6.36 5.94 -21.33
C PRO A 241 4.92 5.61 -20.88
N PRO A 242 4.53 4.33 -20.83
CA PRO A 242 3.23 3.95 -20.27
C PRO A 242 3.12 4.27 -18.78
N VAL A 243 1.88 4.35 -18.29
CA VAL A 243 1.59 4.28 -16.84
C VAL A 243 1.55 2.82 -16.44
N ILE A 244 2.26 2.46 -15.38
CA ILE A 244 2.29 1.08 -14.87
C ILE A 244 1.30 0.98 -13.70
N GLU A 245 0.22 0.23 -13.89
CA GLU A 245 -0.73 -0.05 -12.81
C GLU A 245 -0.27 -1.32 -12.08
N LEU A 246 -0.04 -1.21 -10.77
CA LEU A 246 0.30 -2.35 -9.93
C LEU A 246 -0.96 -2.74 -9.15
N LEU A 247 -1.55 -3.87 -9.54
CA LEU A 247 -2.80 -4.38 -8.96
C LEU A 247 -2.51 -5.24 -7.74
N GLY A 248 -3.45 -5.31 -6.81
CA GLY A 248 -3.39 -6.17 -5.62
C GLY A 248 -3.51 -5.40 -4.31
N HIS A 249 -3.59 -6.12 -3.19
CA HIS A 249 -3.87 -5.53 -1.87
C HIS A 249 -2.62 -5.22 -1.04
N ASP A 250 -1.45 -5.76 -1.42
CA ASP A 250 -0.21 -5.54 -0.69
C ASP A 250 0.62 -4.40 -1.29
N THR A 251 0.49 -3.20 -0.71
CA THR A 251 1.29 -2.03 -1.09
C THR A 251 2.80 -2.26 -0.93
N ALA A 252 3.24 -3.07 0.05
CA ALA A 252 4.67 -3.28 0.29
C ALA A 252 5.34 -4.05 -0.87
N SER A 253 4.73 -5.14 -1.35
CA SER A 253 5.22 -5.85 -2.53
C SER A 253 5.18 -4.96 -3.78
N LYS A 254 4.13 -4.15 -3.95
CA LYS A 254 4.01 -3.23 -5.10
C LYS A 254 5.12 -2.18 -5.11
N GLN A 255 5.42 -1.56 -3.97
CA GLN A 255 6.53 -0.62 -3.83
C GLN A 255 7.88 -1.30 -4.09
N MET A 256 8.08 -2.53 -3.60
CA MET A 256 9.31 -3.29 -3.84
C MET A 256 9.54 -3.57 -5.33
N ILE A 257 8.48 -3.97 -6.05
CA ILE A 257 8.54 -4.19 -7.51
C ILE A 257 8.84 -2.89 -8.24
N ALA A 258 8.14 -1.80 -7.92
CA ALA A 258 8.40 -0.48 -8.53
C ALA A 258 9.85 -0.05 -8.32
N ALA A 259 10.36 -0.18 -7.09
CA ALA A 259 11.73 0.19 -6.74
C ALA A 259 12.79 -0.67 -7.47
N ARG A 260 12.49 -1.94 -7.72
CA ARG A 260 13.37 -2.85 -8.49
C ARG A 260 13.38 -2.55 -9.98
N VAL A 261 12.21 -2.20 -10.55
CA VAL A 261 12.11 -1.72 -11.92
C VAL A 261 12.92 -0.44 -12.09
N THR A 262 12.78 0.53 -11.18
CA THR A 262 13.51 1.80 -11.27
C THR A 262 15.01 1.63 -11.09
N ALA A 263 15.44 0.79 -10.14
CA ALA A 263 16.86 0.46 -9.97
C ALA A 263 17.46 -0.15 -11.26
N SER A 264 16.73 -1.03 -11.94
CA SER A 264 17.15 -1.63 -13.21
C SER A 264 17.25 -0.64 -14.38
N LEU A 265 16.60 0.51 -14.26
CA LEU A 265 16.61 1.62 -15.22
C LEU A 265 17.48 2.81 -14.76
N ALA A 266 18.19 2.67 -13.64
CA ALA A 266 18.95 3.75 -12.99
C ALA A 266 18.12 5.02 -12.69
N LEU A 267 16.85 4.82 -12.31
CA LEU A 267 15.92 5.88 -11.90
C LEU A 267 15.78 5.93 -10.37
N ASN A 268 15.61 7.13 -9.83
CA ASN A 268 15.27 7.39 -8.43
C ASN A 268 13.76 7.38 -8.25
N LEU A 269 13.25 6.52 -7.36
CA LEU A 269 11.82 6.38 -7.09
C LEU A 269 11.38 7.29 -5.92
N PHE A 270 10.39 8.13 -6.19
CA PHE A 270 9.69 8.92 -5.18
C PHE A 270 8.22 8.47 -5.09
N ALA A 271 7.64 8.52 -3.91
CA ALA A 271 6.23 8.29 -3.67
C ALA A 271 5.47 9.58 -3.42
N ILE A 272 4.21 9.62 -3.84
CA ILE A 272 3.26 10.68 -3.48
C ILE A 272 1.92 10.04 -3.09
N ASP A 273 1.36 10.46 -1.95
CA ASP A 273 -0.05 10.15 -1.63
C ASP A 273 -0.96 10.95 -2.58
N GLN A 274 -1.97 10.32 -3.16
CA GLN A 274 -2.94 11.00 -4.04
C GLN A 274 -3.49 12.29 -3.40
N LYS A 275 -3.67 12.31 -2.07
CA LYS A 275 -4.18 13.47 -1.32
C LYS A 275 -3.23 14.66 -1.31
N ASN A 276 -1.93 14.42 -1.50
CA ASN A 276 -0.91 15.47 -1.56
C ASN A 276 -0.81 16.12 -2.95
N ILE A 277 -1.50 15.58 -3.95
CA ILE A 277 -1.61 16.23 -5.26
C ILE A 277 -2.48 17.49 -5.11
N PRO A 278 -1.98 18.70 -5.45
CA PRO A 278 -2.76 19.92 -5.24
C PRO A 278 -4.06 19.95 -6.06
N GLY A 279 -5.19 20.20 -5.41
CA GLY A 279 -6.50 20.30 -6.09
C GLY A 279 -6.77 21.67 -6.72
N GLN A 280 -6.19 22.76 -6.19
CA GLN A 280 -6.37 24.11 -6.74
C GLN A 280 -5.66 24.23 -8.09
N THR A 281 -6.36 24.79 -9.10
CA THR A 281 -5.85 24.85 -10.48
C THR A 281 -4.46 25.48 -10.58
N GLY A 282 -4.20 26.62 -9.94
CA GLY A 282 -2.90 27.31 -10.02
C GLY A 282 -1.75 26.50 -9.41
N ASP A 283 -1.98 25.90 -8.25
CA ASP A 283 -0.99 25.06 -7.56
C ASP A 283 -0.76 23.76 -8.31
N PHE A 284 -1.81 23.16 -8.87
CA PHE A 284 -1.73 21.99 -9.73
C PHE A 284 -0.90 22.25 -10.98
N GLU A 285 -1.13 23.37 -11.69
CA GLU A 285 -0.32 23.76 -12.86
C GLU A 285 1.15 23.92 -12.48
N THR A 286 1.42 24.50 -11.31
CA THR A 286 2.78 24.70 -10.80
C THR A 286 3.44 23.36 -10.51
N PHE A 287 2.76 22.49 -9.75
CA PHE A 287 3.23 21.16 -9.39
C PHE A 287 3.56 20.31 -10.62
N VAL A 288 2.64 20.21 -11.59
CA VAL A 288 2.85 19.42 -12.81
C VAL A 288 4.05 19.93 -13.62
N ARG A 289 4.20 21.25 -13.77
CA ARG A 289 5.33 21.83 -14.50
C ARG A 289 6.66 21.58 -13.81
N LEU A 290 6.72 21.74 -12.49
CA LEU A 290 7.92 21.43 -11.71
C LEU A 290 8.27 19.95 -11.82
N TRP A 291 7.27 19.06 -11.67
CA TRP A 291 7.48 17.62 -11.83
C TRP A 291 8.01 17.25 -13.22
N GLU A 292 7.42 17.80 -14.29
CA GLU A 292 7.88 17.56 -15.66
C GLU A 292 9.31 18.09 -15.90
N ARG A 293 9.64 19.26 -15.32
CA ARG A 293 11.00 19.82 -15.39
C ARG A 293 12.00 18.90 -14.68
N GLU A 294 11.73 18.51 -13.44
CA GLU A 294 12.63 17.65 -12.68
C GLU A 294 12.78 16.27 -13.34
N SER A 295 11.71 15.71 -13.92
CA SER A 295 11.76 14.44 -14.66
C SER A 295 12.63 14.48 -15.93
N ARG A 296 12.93 15.68 -16.45
CA ARG A 296 13.86 15.89 -17.57
C ARG A 296 15.29 16.14 -17.11
N LEU A 297 15.46 16.79 -15.96
CA LEU A 297 16.77 17.17 -15.41
C LEU A 297 17.40 16.06 -14.55
N MET A 298 16.59 15.12 -14.08
CA MET A 298 16.98 14.04 -13.19
C MET A 298 16.35 12.72 -13.63
N PRO A 299 17.01 11.58 -13.39
CA PRO A 299 16.45 10.26 -13.68
C PRO A 299 15.41 9.90 -12.61
N LEU A 300 14.17 10.37 -12.76
CA LEU A 300 13.10 10.21 -11.78
C LEU A 300 12.00 9.23 -12.23
N ALA A 301 11.39 8.57 -11.25
CA ALA A 301 10.14 7.85 -11.38
C ALA A 301 9.23 8.16 -10.20
N LEU A 302 7.91 8.08 -10.40
CA LEU A 302 6.90 8.38 -9.38
C LEU A 302 6.05 7.16 -9.05
N TYR A 303 5.81 6.93 -7.77
CA TYR A 303 4.85 5.97 -7.25
C TYR A 303 3.68 6.73 -6.63
N VAL A 304 2.48 6.60 -7.21
CA VAL A 304 1.28 7.23 -6.66
C VAL A 304 0.57 6.24 -5.73
N VAL A 305 0.47 6.60 -4.44
CA VAL A 305 -0.19 5.80 -3.41
C VAL A 305 -1.70 6.10 -3.39
N GLY A 306 -2.51 5.04 -3.47
CA GLY A 306 -3.93 5.05 -3.12
C GLY A 306 -4.88 5.73 -4.11
N SER A 307 -5.09 5.15 -5.29
CA SER A 307 -5.85 5.71 -6.44
C SER A 307 -7.35 5.98 -6.29
N GLY A 308 -7.94 5.91 -5.08
CA GLY A 308 -9.40 5.87 -4.89
C GLY A 308 -10.09 7.16 -4.44
N ALA A 309 -9.36 8.19 -3.98
CA ALA A 309 -9.98 9.33 -3.29
C ALA A 309 -10.56 10.38 -4.26
N GLU A 310 -9.80 10.76 -5.30
CA GLU A 310 -10.21 11.75 -6.30
C GLU A 310 -9.80 11.33 -7.73
N PRO A 311 -10.56 10.42 -8.37
CA PRO A 311 -10.18 9.84 -9.67
C PRO A 311 -9.98 10.88 -10.78
N ALA A 312 -10.72 12.00 -10.74
CA ALA A 312 -10.61 13.07 -11.74
C ALA A 312 -9.29 13.86 -11.62
N LEU A 313 -8.81 14.12 -10.40
CA LEU A 313 -7.55 14.80 -10.17
C LEU A 313 -6.37 13.92 -10.60
N LEU A 314 -6.41 12.64 -10.25
CA LEU A 314 -5.42 11.66 -10.68
C LEU A 314 -5.38 11.50 -12.20
N LYS A 315 -6.55 11.40 -12.85
CA LYS A 315 -6.66 11.40 -14.32
C LYS A 315 -5.93 12.59 -14.93
N ARG A 316 -6.28 13.80 -14.48
CA ARG A 316 -5.71 15.06 -14.98
C ARG A 316 -4.20 15.10 -14.77
N PHE A 317 -3.70 14.57 -13.65
CA PHE A 317 -2.27 14.47 -13.36
C PHE A 317 -1.56 13.51 -14.32
N LEU A 318 -2.08 12.29 -14.48
CA LEU A 318 -1.46 11.24 -15.32
C LEU A 318 -1.44 11.61 -16.82
N GLU A 319 -2.46 12.31 -17.30
CA GLU A 319 -2.53 12.77 -18.71
C GLU A 319 -1.52 13.86 -19.05
N ARG A 320 -1.09 14.62 -18.03
CA ARG A 320 -0.23 15.78 -18.23
C ARG A 320 1.22 15.50 -17.89
N SER A 321 1.45 14.80 -16.78
CA SER A 321 2.77 14.39 -16.33
C SER A 321 3.51 13.55 -17.38
N SER A 322 4.84 13.70 -17.36
CA SER A 322 5.77 12.88 -18.12
C SER A 322 6.65 12.05 -17.17
N GLY A 323 7.49 11.17 -17.73
CA GLY A 323 8.31 10.24 -16.94
C GLY A 323 7.59 8.95 -16.55
N LEU A 324 8.32 8.02 -15.95
CA LEU A 324 7.81 6.72 -15.53
C LEU A 324 6.96 6.88 -14.26
N ILE A 325 5.71 6.41 -14.32
CA ILE A 325 4.77 6.51 -13.20
C ILE A 325 4.17 5.14 -12.91
N PHE A 326 4.23 4.74 -11.65
CA PHE A 326 3.54 3.60 -11.08
C PHE A 326 2.31 4.09 -10.33
N VAL A 327 1.20 3.39 -10.47
CA VAL A 327 -0.04 3.69 -9.74
C VAL A 327 -0.41 2.47 -8.90
N ASP A 328 -0.50 2.68 -7.59
CA ASP A 328 -1.01 1.70 -6.64
C ASP A 328 -2.53 1.64 -6.73
N VAL A 329 -3.05 0.54 -7.28
CA VAL A 329 -4.49 0.29 -7.43
C VAL A 329 -4.85 -1.11 -6.92
N GLU A 330 -6.09 -1.32 -6.50
CA GLU A 330 -6.61 -2.66 -6.19
C GLU A 330 -7.03 -3.39 -7.48
N GLU A 331 -7.69 -2.68 -8.39
CA GLU A 331 -8.18 -3.19 -9.67
C GLU A 331 -7.70 -2.31 -10.83
N ALA A 332 -7.61 -2.90 -12.02
CA ALA A 332 -7.24 -2.20 -13.23
C ALA A 332 -8.32 -1.18 -13.64
N GLY A 333 -7.90 -0.16 -14.39
CA GLY A 333 -8.83 0.80 -15.00
C GLY A 333 -8.71 2.21 -14.44
N THR A 334 -7.49 2.66 -14.13
CA THR A 334 -7.26 4.08 -13.82
C THR A 334 -7.75 4.90 -15.01
N PRO A 335 -8.68 5.85 -14.80
CA PRO A 335 -9.29 6.57 -15.92
C PRO A 335 -8.27 7.53 -16.51
N THR A 336 -7.53 7.14 -17.55
CA THR A 336 -6.53 8.00 -18.22
C THR A 336 -6.51 7.76 -19.72
N ALA A 337 -6.29 8.82 -20.51
CA ALA A 337 -6.05 8.70 -21.94
C ALA A 337 -4.61 8.23 -22.27
N ARG A 338 -3.71 8.18 -21.28
CA ARG A 338 -2.35 7.66 -21.44
C ARG A 338 -2.39 6.13 -21.56
N HIS A 339 -1.51 5.54 -22.37
CA HIS A 339 -1.40 4.09 -22.45
C HIS A 339 -1.01 3.53 -21.07
N GLY A 340 -1.92 2.76 -20.46
CA GLY A 340 -1.71 2.08 -19.19
C GLY A 340 -1.45 0.59 -19.42
N ILE A 341 -0.53 0.02 -18.64
CA ILE A 341 -0.26 -1.42 -18.60
C ILE A 341 -0.40 -1.89 -17.16
N ALA A 342 -1.27 -2.87 -16.93
CA ALA A 342 -1.56 -3.39 -15.61
C ALA A 342 -0.83 -4.71 -15.34
N PHE A 343 -0.26 -4.83 -14.14
CA PHE A 343 0.43 -6.02 -13.66
C PHE A 343 -0.15 -6.44 -12.31
N GLU A 344 -0.59 -7.69 -12.22
CA GLU A 344 -1.11 -8.25 -10.98
C GLU A 344 0.03 -8.66 -10.04
N ILE A 345 0.07 -8.04 -8.86
CA ILE A 345 1.09 -8.31 -7.86
C ILE A 345 0.53 -9.23 -6.80
N ASN A 346 0.91 -10.50 -6.92
CA ASN A 346 0.55 -11.55 -5.98
C ASN A 346 1.61 -11.70 -4.89
N LYS A 347 1.18 -12.23 -3.74
CA LYS A 347 2.09 -12.73 -2.71
C LYS A 347 2.96 -13.87 -3.28
N PRO A 348 4.12 -14.17 -2.67
CA PRO A 348 4.95 -15.28 -3.10
C PRO A 348 4.15 -16.58 -3.12
N THR A 349 4.42 -17.45 -4.10
CA THR A 349 3.73 -18.73 -4.22
C THR A 349 3.98 -19.62 -3.00
N PRO A 350 3.15 -20.64 -2.71
CA PRO A 350 3.39 -21.52 -1.55
C PRO A 350 4.79 -22.16 -1.55
N GLN A 351 5.30 -22.53 -2.73
CA GLN A 351 6.65 -23.08 -2.88
C GLN A 351 7.74 -22.04 -2.55
N GLU A 352 7.56 -20.79 -2.99
CA GLU A 352 8.47 -19.70 -2.69
C GLU A 352 8.43 -19.33 -1.21
N GLN A 353 7.24 -19.27 -0.60
CA GLN A 353 7.09 -19.05 0.84
C GLN A 353 7.78 -20.15 1.65
N GLN A 354 7.68 -21.42 1.25
CA GLN A 354 8.39 -22.51 1.91
C GLN A 354 9.90 -22.29 1.86
N GLN A 355 10.45 -21.84 0.73
CA GLN A 355 11.87 -21.53 0.58
C GLN A 355 12.28 -20.34 1.45
N LEU A 356 11.49 -19.27 1.47
CA LEU A 356 11.72 -18.10 2.31
C LEU A 356 11.70 -18.46 3.81
N TRP A 357 10.71 -19.23 4.25
CA TRP A 357 10.67 -19.75 5.61
C TRP A 357 11.85 -20.66 5.93
N HIS A 358 12.26 -21.51 4.98
CA HIS A 358 13.40 -22.41 5.16
C HIS A 358 14.71 -21.65 5.34
N GLN A 359 14.92 -20.59 4.55
CA GLN A 359 16.06 -19.69 4.67
C GLN A 359 16.02 -18.92 6.00
N ALA A 360 14.86 -18.36 6.36
CA ALA A 360 14.71 -17.55 7.56
C ALA A 360 14.82 -18.36 8.86
N LEU A 361 14.37 -19.61 8.87
CA LEU A 361 14.42 -20.53 10.03
C LEU A 361 15.68 -21.43 10.04
N GLN A 362 16.74 -21.06 9.31
CA GLN A 362 18.02 -21.76 9.29
C GLN A 362 17.93 -23.27 8.99
N GLY A 363 16.98 -23.69 8.14
CA GLY A 363 16.95 -25.06 7.63
C GLY A 363 15.90 -26.00 8.23
N GLN A 364 15.01 -25.56 9.12
CA GLN A 364 13.94 -26.40 9.70
C GLN A 364 12.83 -26.75 8.68
N GLN A 365 13.05 -27.75 7.81
CA GLN A 365 12.19 -28.09 6.67
C GLN A 365 10.73 -28.41 7.01
N HIS A 366 10.48 -29.14 8.11
CA HIS A 366 9.12 -29.53 8.47
C HIS A 366 8.27 -28.33 8.91
N GLN A 367 8.86 -27.39 9.65
CA GLN A 367 8.17 -26.20 10.13
C GLN A 367 7.96 -25.19 9.00
N SER A 368 8.96 -24.97 8.15
CA SER A 368 8.83 -24.06 7.00
C SER A 368 7.73 -24.50 6.04
N ARG A 369 7.64 -25.80 5.77
CA ARG A 369 6.58 -26.39 4.95
C ARG A 369 5.20 -26.18 5.58
N ARG A 370 5.04 -26.53 6.86
CA ARG A 370 3.76 -26.39 7.57
C ARG A 370 3.27 -24.94 7.62
N LEU A 371 4.19 -23.97 7.78
CA LEU A 371 3.84 -22.55 7.80
C LEU A 371 3.40 -22.03 6.43
N ALA A 372 4.16 -22.33 5.37
CA ALA A 372 3.81 -21.95 3.99
C ALA A 372 2.53 -22.63 3.48
N GLU A 373 2.20 -23.80 4.04
CA GLU A 373 0.98 -24.53 3.75
C GLU A 373 -0.27 -23.89 4.39
N GLN A 374 -0.14 -23.28 5.56
CA GLN A 374 -1.27 -22.71 6.29
C GLN A 374 -1.44 -21.21 6.07
N PHE A 375 -0.35 -20.45 6.07
CA PHE A 375 -0.37 -18.99 6.04
C PHE A 375 0.13 -18.47 4.69
N SER A 376 -0.45 -17.37 4.23
CA SER A 376 0.00 -16.65 3.04
C SER A 376 0.56 -15.29 3.43
N PHE A 377 1.88 -15.20 3.49
CA PHE A 377 2.60 -14.00 3.89
C PHE A 377 3.48 -13.43 2.78
N THR A 378 3.72 -12.13 2.86
CA THR A 378 4.76 -11.44 2.10
C THR A 378 6.14 -11.83 2.60
N GLN A 379 7.17 -11.62 1.77
CA GLN A 379 8.56 -11.87 2.19
C GLN A 379 8.94 -11.07 3.45
N ALA A 380 8.53 -9.80 3.53
CA ALA A 380 8.83 -8.93 4.67
C ALA A 380 8.17 -9.43 5.96
N GLU A 381 6.95 -9.98 5.89
CA GLU A 381 6.28 -10.59 7.03
C GLU A 381 6.98 -11.88 7.48
N ILE A 382 7.36 -12.75 6.54
CA ILE A 382 8.10 -13.99 6.84
C ILE A 382 9.41 -13.66 7.56
N GLN A 383 10.21 -12.73 7.03
CA GLN A 383 11.48 -12.32 7.64
C GLN A 383 11.26 -11.75 9.05
N ARG A 384 10.26 -10.88 9.23
CA ARG A 384 9.94 -10.28 10.54
C ARG A 384 9.52 -11.33 11.57
N LEU A 385 8.64 -12.25 11.20
CA LEU A 385 8.14 -13.31 12.06
C LEU A 385 9.23 -14.32 12.43
N ALA A 386 10.04 -14.73 11.45
CA ALA A 386 11.18 -15.61 11.68
C ALA A 386 12.19 -14.97 12.64
N THR A 387 12.57 -13.71 12.40
CA THR A 387 13.50 -12.97 13.27
C THR A 387 12.98 -12.85 14.70
N ALA A 388 11.68 -12.58 14.87
CA ALA A 388 11.04 -12.51 16.18
C ALA A 388 11.08 -13.86 16.93
N ALA A 389 10.99 -14.99 16.23
CA ALA A 389 11.08 -16.33 16.81
C ALA A 389 12.53 -16.77 17.11
N THR A 390 13.49 -16.43 16.24
CA THR A 390 14.92 -16.73 16.47
C THR A 390 15.50 -15.94 17.66
N ASN A 391 14.93 -14.79 17.99
CA ASN A 391 15.35 -14.01 19.17
C ASN A 391 14.80 -14.58 20.51
N GLN A 392 13.84 -15.51 20.48
CA GLN A 392 13.18 -16.06 21.67
C GLN A 392 13.65 -17.49 22.03
N THR A 393 14.63 -18.04 21.31
CA THR A 393 14.98 -19.48 21.32
C THR A 393 15.82 -19.96 22.53
N ASP A 394 15.75 -19.29 23.68
CA ASP A 394 16.27 -19.83 24.96
C ASP A 394 15.31 -20.88 25.58
N ALA A 395 14.09 -21.04 25.05
CA ALA A 395 13.14 -22.08 25.41
C ALA A 395 13.10 -23.19 24.34
N GLY A 396 13.17 -24.47 24.76
CA GLY A 396 13.41 -25.62 23.87
C GLY A 396 12.50 -25.79 22.65
N ASP A 397 12.99 -26.60 21.68
CA ASP A 397 12.48 -26.72 20.29
C ASP A 397 10.96 -26.84 20.12
N SER A 398 10.25 -27.59 20.98
CA SER A 398 8.79 -27.77 20.82
C SER A 398 7.95 -26.56 21.25
N ALA A 399 8.44 -25.79 22.23
CA ALA A 399 7.76 -24.58 22.70
C ALA A 399 7.89 -23.47 21.64
N ALA A 400 9.08 -23.33 21.05
CA ALA A 400 9.36 -22.39 19.98
C ALA A 400 8.48 -22.62 18.72
N THR A 401 8.16 -23.88 18.38
CA THR A 401 7.23 -24.18 17.27
C THR A 401 5.80 -23.70 17.54
N GLY A 402 5.31 -23.87 18.77
CA GLY A 402 3.97 -23.40 19.17
C GLY A 402 3.86 -21.87 19.19
N GLU A 403 4.88 -21.20 19.71
CA GLU A 403 4.97 -19.75 19.77
C GLU A 403 5.01 -19.10 18.38
N LEU A 404 5.81 -19.65 17.45
CA LEU A 404 5.85 -19.13 16.07
C LEU A 404 4.50 -19.32 15.35
N TRP A 405 3.82 -20.46 15.54
CA TRP A 405 2.47 -20.66 15.00
C TRP A 405 1.48 -19.61 15.53
N GLN A 406 1.55 -19.32 16.84
CA GLN A 406 0.71 -18.29 17.47
C GLN A 406 1.06 -16.89 16.95
N ALA A 407 2.34 -16.57 16.75
CA ALA A 407 2.77 -15.30 16.17
C ALA A 407 2.28 -15.14 14.72
N CYS A 408 2.36 -16.20 13.91
CA CYS A 408 1.79 -16.21 12.56
C CYS A 408 0.28 -16.02 12.58
N ARG A 409 -0.45 -16.72 13.45
CA ARG A 409 -1.89 -16.48 13.65
C ARG A 409 -2.16 -15.02 13.99
N LEU A 410 -1.42 -14.44 14.93
CA LEU A 410 -1.58 -13.05 15.33
C LEU A 410 -1.33 -12.06 14.18
N ALA A 411 -0.28 -12.29 13.38
CA ALA A 411 0.03 -11.43 12.24
C ALA A 411 -1.04 -11.52 11.14
N ALA A 412 -1.58 -12.72 10.88
CA ALA A 412 -2.61 -12.94 9.87
C ALA A 412 -4.02 -12.46 10.28
N ARG A 413 -4.20 -11.95 11.51
CA ARG A 413 -5.49 -11.39 11.98
C ARG A 413 -5.78 -9.99 11.40
N ALA A 414 -4.77 -9.27 10.93
CA ALA A 414 -4.92 -7.90 10.48
C ALA A 414 -5.90 -7.79 9.30
N GLY A 415 -6.97 -7.00 9.45
CA GLY A 415 -7.91 -6.67 8.37
C GLY A 415 -9.30 -7.33 8.43
N MET A 416 -9.52 -8.37 9.24
CA MET A 416 -10.82 -9.08 9.31
C MET A 416 -11.79 -8.57 10.39
N GLU A 417 -11.30 -7.86 11.41
CA GLU A 417 -12.08 -7.53 12.63
C GLU A 417 -13.24 -6.55 12.39
N GLN A 418 -13.25 -5.81 11.27
CA GLN A 418 -14.34 -4.89 10.93
C GLN A 418 -15.59 -5.58 10.38
N LEU A 419 -15.44 -6.77 9.79
CA LEU A 419 -16.51 -7.46 9.05
C LEU A 419 -16.89 -8.82 9.66
N ALA A 420 -16.09 -9.34 10.61
CA ALA A 420 -16.35 -10.62 11.25
C ALA A 420 -16.03 -10.59 12.74
N GLN A 421 -16.84 -11.31 13.52
CA GLN A 421 -16.62 -11.47 14.96
C GLN A 421 -15.79 -12.71 15.23
N ARG A 422 -14.60 -12.56 15.82
CA ARG A 422 -13.81 -13.71 16.27
C ARG A 422 -14.52 -14.44 17.41
N ILE A 423 -14.58 -15.77 17.32
CA ILE A 423 -14.99 -16.64 18.41
C ILE A 423 -13.72 -17.24 19.03
N ASP A 424 -13.52 -17.02 20.32
CA ASP A 424 -12.47 -17.72 21.06
C ASP A 424 -12.95 -19.15 21.32
N ALA A 425 -12.49 -20.09 20.50
CA ALA A 425 -12.86 -21.50 20.58
C ALA A 425 -12.38 -22.12 21.91
N LYS A 426 -13.33 -22.45 22.79
CA LYS A 426 -13.05 -23.07 24.10
C LYS A 426 -13.47 -24.53 24.17
N ALA A 427 -14.39 -24.94 23.29
CA ALA A 427 -14.87 -26.31 23.24
C ALA A 427 -13.85 -27.26 22.60
N ASP A 428 -13.84 -28.51 23.06
CA ASP A 428 -13.10 -29.62 22.46
C ASP A 428 -14.06 -30.80 22.18
N TRP A 429 -13.51 -31.92 21.68
CA TRP A 429 -14.29 -33.11 21.34
C TRP A 429 -14.99 -33.78 22.53
N ASP A 430 -14.60 -33.49 23.76
CA ASP A 430 -15.20 -34.03 24.98
C ASP A 430 -16.44 -33.22 25.37
N HIS A 431 -16.44 -31.90 25.10
CA HIS A 431 -17.60 -31.03 25.34
C HIS A 431 -18.75 -31.27 24.34
N LEU A 432 -18.46 -31.76 23.13
CA LEU A 432 -19.45 -31.96 22.08
C LEU A 432 -20.12 -33.35 22.14
N VAL A 433 -21.40 -33.35 22.53
CA VAL A 433 -22.26 -34.54 22.54
C VAL A 433 -23.12 -34.59 21.28
N LEU A 434 -22.82 -35.54 20.40
CA LEU A 434 -23.56 -35.81 19.17
C LEU A 434 -23.63 -37.32 18.91
N PRO A 435 -24.58 -37.81 18.09
CA PRO A 435 -24.55 -39.20 17.69
C PRO A 435 -23.29 -39.52 16.87
N ALA A 436 -22.87 -40.79 16.92
CA ALA A 436 -21.56 -41.22 16.43
C ALA A 436 -21.33 -40.92 14.93
N GLU A 437 -22.38 -41.01 14.11
CA GLU A 437 -22.33 -40.71 12.68
C GLU A 437 -21.99 -39.23 12.40
N GLN A 438 -22.67 -38.31 13.09
CA GLN A 438 -22.42 -36.87 12.97
C GLN A 438 -21.03 -36.52 13.50
N LYS A 439 -20.59 -37.13 14.61
CA LYS A 439 -19.24 -36.94 15.15
C LYS A 439 -18.16 -37.44 14.16
N ALA A 440 -18.39 -38.57 13.50
CA ALA A 440 -17.50 -39.08 12.46
C ALA A 440 -17.42 -38.15 11.24
N LEU A 441 -18.54 -37.56 10.81
CA LEU A 441 -18.54 -36.56 9.74
C LEU A 441 -17.72 -35.30 10.12
N LEU A 442 -17.85 -34.80 11.35
CA LEU A 442 -17.06 -33.67 11.82
C LEU A 442 -15.56 -34.01 11.89
N GLN A 443 -15.21 -35.23 12.30
CA GLN A 443 -13.82 -35.69 12.28
C GLN A 443 -13.29 -35.78 10.85
N GLN A 444 -14.09 -36.29 9.91
CA GLN A 444 -13.73 -36.34 8.50
C GLN A 444 -13.49 -34.95 7.92
N ILE A 445 -14.32 -33.96 8.26
CA ILE A 445 -14.09 -32.55 7.88
C ILE A 445 -12.73 -32.08 8.41
N THR A 446 -12.47 -32.31 9.71
CA THR A 446 -11.23 -31.92 10.39
C THR A 446 -10.00 -32.52 9.71
N ASP A 447 -10.01 -33.84 9.48
CA ASP A 447 -8.91 -34.58 8.85
C ASP A 447 -8.66 -34.07 7.42
N GLN A 448 -9.73 -33.80 6.67
CA GLN A 448 -9.61 -33.33 5.30
C GLN A 448 -9.05 -31.91 5.22
N VAL A 449 -9.41 -31.03 6.16
CA VAL A 449 -8.80 -29.69 6.27
C VAL A 449 -7.31 -29.83 6.61
N ALA A 450 -6.95 -30.70 7.55
CA ALA A 450 -5.57 -30.92 7.95
C ALA A 450 -4.69 -31.51 6.83
N GLN A 451 -5.24 -32.38 5.98
CA GLN A 451 -4.51 -33.07 4.90
C GLN A 451 -4.64 -32.40 3.53
N ARG A 452 -5.33 -31.26 3.42
CA ARG A 452 -5.68 -30.64 2.13
C ARG A 452 -4.48 -30.37 1.23
N ASN A 453 -3.39 -29.82 1.77
CA ASN A 453 -2.22 -29.45 0.98
C ASN A 453 -1.48 -30.67 0.43
N ARG A 454 -1.36 -31.74 1.23
CA ARG A 454 -0.80 -33.01 0.77
C ARG A 454 -1.58 -33.57 -0.42
N VAL A 455 -2.91 -33.53 -0.37
CA VAL A 455 -3.75 -34.04 -1.46
C VAL A 455 -3.71 -33.12 -2.68
N TYR A 456 -3.83 -31.82 -2.50
CA TYR A 456 -3.93 -30.88 -3.61
C TYR A 456 -2.59 -30.61 -4.28
N GLU A 457 -1.52 -30.42 -3.51
CA GLU A 457 -0.19 -30.10 -4.03
C GLU A 457 0.65 -31.37 -4.25
N ASP A 458 0.96 -32.17 -3.21
CA ASP A 458 1.89 -33.32 -3.37
C ASP A 458 1.33 -34.41 -4.28
N TRP A 459 0.03 -34.68 -4.18
CA TRP A 459 -0.63 -35.69 -5.01
C TRP A 459 -1.17 -35.11 -6.32
N GLY A 460 -0.96 -33.82 -6.58
CA GLY A 460 -1.25 -33.17 -7.86
C GLY A 460 -2.73 -32.99 -8.21
N PHE A 461 -3.66 -33.17 -7.26
CA PHE A 461 -5.10 -33.00 -7.55
C PHE A 461 -5.45 -31.57 -8.01
N ARG A 462 -4.65 -30.57 -7.63
CA ARG A 462 -4.84 -29.19 -8.04
C ARG A 462 -4.75 -28.99 -9.55
N GLU A 463 -3.86 -29.71 -10.23
CA GLU A 463 -3.67 -29.58 -11.68
C GLU A 463 -4.88 -30.05 -12.50
N GLN A 464 -5.70 -30.93 -11.91
CA GLN A 464 -6.90 -31.48 -12.54
C GLN A 464 -8.19 -30.76 -12.11
N MET A 465 -8.11 -29.84 -11.14
CA MET A 465 -9.28 -29.17 -10.55
C MET A 465 -9.17 -27.65 -10.65
N ASN A 466 -9.98 -27.05 -11.51
CA ASN A 466 -10.05 -25.59 -11.64
C ASN A 466 -10.93 -24.90 -10.58
N ARG A 467 -11.70 -25.66 -9.78
CA ARG A 467 -12.66 -25.18 -8.76
C ARG A 467 -12.82 -26.20 -7.63
N GLY A 468 -13.28 -25.75 -6.45
CA GLY A 468 -13.65 -26.65 -5.35
C GLY A 468 -12.48 -27.07 -4.45
N LEU A 469 -11.42 -26.27 -4.39
CA LEU A 469 -10.33 -26.46 -3.43
C LEU A 469 -10.79 -26.18 -1.99
N GLY A 470 -11.81 -25.32 -1.82
CA GLY A 470 -12.45 -25.03 -0.55
C GLY A 470 -13.27 -26.16 0.03
N ILE A 471 -13.30 -26.24 1.35
CA ILE A 471 -14.15 -27.18 2.08
C ILE A 471 -15.36 -26.41 2.57
N ASN A 472 -16.50 -26.67 1.92
CA ASN A 472 -17.78 -26.04 2.26
C ASN A 472 -18.67 -27.04 2.98
N ALA A 473 -19.08 -26.71 4.21
CA ALA A 473 -19.92 -27.55 5.05
C ALA A 473 -21.22 -26.84 5.44
N LEU A 474 -22.32 -27.58 5.52
CA LEU A 474 -23.59 -27.11 6.05
C LEU A 474 -23.89 -27.77 7.38
N PHE A 475 -24.08 -26.97 8.43
CA PHE A 475 -24.55 -27.39 9.74
C PHE A 475 -26.03 -27.04 9.87
N ALA A 476 -26.88 -28.06 9.92
CA ALA A 476 -28.33 -27.90 9.90
C ALA A 476 -28.97 -28.53 11.14
N GLY A 477 -29.80 -27.78 11.86
CA GLY A 477 -30.54 -28.31 13.01
C GLY A 477 -31.17 -27.20 13.83
N ASP A 478 -32.01 -27.53 14.81
CA ASP A 478 -32.68 -26.53 15.64
C ASP A 478 -31.69 -25.61 16.38
N SER A 479 -32.16 -24.43 16.79
CA SER A 479 -31.35 -23.54 17.64
C SER A 479 -30.93 -24.24 18.94
N GLY A 480 -29.67 -24.06 19.36
CA GLY A 480 -29.15 -24.68 20.58
C GLY A 480 -28.74 -26.16 20.47
N THR A 481 -28.71 -26.75 19.28
CA THR A 481 -28.25 -28.15 19.05
C THR A 481 -26.73 -28.33 18.97
N GLY A 482 -25.95 -27.24 19.08
CA GLY A 482 -24.48 -27.30 19.13
C GLY A 482 -23.76 -27.00 17.80
N LYS A 483 -24.43 -26.40 16.81
CA LYS A 483 -23.81 -26.02 15.51
C LYS A 483 -22.55 -25.15 15.69
N THR A 484 -22.66 -24.05 16.43
CA THR A 484 -21.53 -23.13 16.70
C THR A 484 -20.45 -23.81 17.55
N MET A 485 -20.85 -24.60 18.55
CA MET A 485 -19.92 -25.37 19.37
C MET A 485 -19.12 -26.38 18.55
N ALA A 486 -19.74 -27.06 17.57
CA ALA A 486 -19.02 -27.96 16.68
C ALA A 486 -17.99 -27.23 15.81
N ALA A 487 -18.28 -26.02 15.36
CA ALA A 487 -17.31 -25.18 14.66
C ALA A 487 -16.12 -24.80 15.57
N GLU A 488 -16.38 -24.48 16.85
CA GLU A 488 -15.32 -24.24 17.84
C GLU A 488 -14.44 -25.48 18.07
N VAL A 489 -15.04 -26.66 18.17
CA VAL A 489 -14.29 -27.92 18.33
C VAL A 489 -13.34 -28.17 17.15
N ILE A 490 -13.82 -27.96 15.92
CA ILE A 490 -12.96 -28.09 14.72
C ILE A 490 -11.84 -27.03 14.74
N ALA A 491 -12.16 -25.79 15.10
CA ALA A 491 -11.17 -24.71 15.18
C ALA A 491 -10.06 -25.00 16.21
N ASN A 492 -10.45 -25.50 17.39
CA ASN A 492 -9.54 -25.88 18.46
C ASN A 492 -8.65 -27.07 18.02
N ALA A 493 -9.25 -28.12 17.44
CA ALA A 493 -8.53 -29.30 16.96
C ALA A 493 -7.48 -28.96 15.86
N LEU A 494 -7.77 -27.97 15.02
CA LEU A 494 -6.86 -27.51 13.96
C LEU A 494 -5.93 -26.37 14.40
N ALA A 495 -6.10 -25.84 15.61
CA ALA A 495 -5.43 -24.64 16.11
C ALA A 495 -5.57 -23.42 15.16
N LEU A 496 -6.76 -23.22 14.61
CA LEU A 496 -7.11 -22.12 13.70
C LEU A 496 -8.02 -21.08 14.37
N ASP A 497 -8.02 -19.85 13.86
CA ASP A 497 -8.98 -18.82 14.28
C ASP A 497 -10.37 -19.12 13.67
N LEU A 498 -11.43 -18.91 14.46
CA LEU A 498 -12.83 -19.04 14.04
C LEU A 498 -13.47 -17.65 13.97
N TYR A 499 -14.04 -17.31 12.82
CA TYR A 499 -14.74 -16.06 12.60
C TYR A 499 -16.21 -16.33 12.31
N ARG A 500 -17.10 -15.66 13.06
CA ARG A 500 -18.53 -15.63 12.81
C ARG A 500 -18.87 -14.42 11.94
N ILE A 501 -19.54 -14.69 10.83
CA ILE A 501 -20.02 -13.69 9.88
C ILE A 501 -21.54 -13.64 10.01
N ASP A 502 -22.06 -12.47 10.36
CA ASP A 502 -23.48 -12.17 10.26
C ASP A 502 -23.77 -11.66 8.85
N LEU A 503 -24.32 -12.54 8.01
CA LEU A 503 -24.64 -12.25 6.62
C LEU A 503 -25.64 -11.10 6.47
N SER A 504 -26.55 -10.92 7.42
CA SER A 504 -27.52 -9.81 7.40
C SER A 504 -26.83 -8.47 7.56
N SER A 505 -25.77 -8.41 8.37
CA SER A 505 -24.97 -7.20 8.61
C SER A 505 -24.08 -6.83 7.41
N VAL A 506 -23.62 -7.83 6.64
CA VAL A 506 -22.74 -7.63 5.47
C VAL A 506 -23.53 -7.13 4.26
N VAL A 507 -24.76 -7.61 4.08
CA VAL A 507 -25.63 -7.27 2.93
C VAL A 507 -26.41 -5.96 3.14
N SER A 508 -26.71 -5.56 4.38
CA SER A 508 -27.68 -4.49 4.66
C SER A 508 -27.16 -3.06 4.59
N LYS A 509 -25.85 -2.81 4.48
CA LYS A 509 -25.33 -1.43 4.63
C LYS A 509 -25.24 -0.61 3.35
N TYR A 510 -24.77 -1.12 2.20
CA TYR A 510 -24.76 -0.35 0.94
C TYR A 510 -24.67 -1.25 -0.31
N ILE A 511 -25.64 -1.15 -1.22
CA ILE A 511 -25.63 -1.82 -2.53
C ILE A 511 -24.38 -1.35 -3.29
N GLY A 512 -23.45 -2.27 -3.55
CA GLY A 512 -22.16 -2.01 -4.21
C GLY A 512 -20.92 -2.07 -3.30
N GLU A 513 -21.05 -1.81 -1.99
CA GLU A 513 -19.93 -2.01 -1.03
C GLU A 513 -19.87 -3.46 -0.53
N THR A 514 -20.95 -4.22 -0.62
CA THR A 514 -21.06 -5.63 -0.20
C THR A 514 -20.01 -6.51 -0.87
N GLU A 515 -19.79 -6.38 -2.19
CA GLU A 515 -18.78 -7.18 -2.90
C GLU A 515 -17.37 -6.87 -2.42
N LYS A 516 -17.05 -5.58 -2.25
CA LYS A 516 -15.75 -5.13 -1.74
C LYS A 516 -15.51 -5.62 -0.31
N ASN A 517 -16.54 -5.59 0.54
CA ASN A 517 -16.46 -6.09 1.91
C ASN A 517 -16.29 -7.61 1.95
N LEU A 518 -17.09 -8.36 1.19
CA LEU A 518 -16.95 -9.81 1.06
C LEU A 518 -15.57 -10.18 0.52
N ARG A 519 -15.05 -9.45 -0.47
CA ARG A 519 -13.70 -9.64 -1.00
C ARG A 519 -12.65 -9.51 0.10
N LYS A 520 -12.64 -8.37 0.81
CA LYS A 520 -11.72 -8.12 1.93
C LYS A 520 -11.79 -9.20 3.00
N LEU A 521 -13.01 -9.67 3.32
CA LEU A 521 -13.23 -10.74 4.29
C LEU A 521 -12.59 -12.06 3.84
N PHE A 522 -12.84 -12.49 2.59
CA PHE A 522 -12.25 -13.73 2.08
C PHE A 522 -10.74 -13.62 1.86
N ASP A 523 -10.24 -12.47 1.39
CA ASP A 523 -8.80 -12.26 1.19
C ASP A 523 -8.04 -12.30 2.53
N GLY A 524 -8.56 -11.64 3.57
CA GLY A 524 -7.97 -11.72 4.91
C GLY A 524 -8.08 -13.12 5.52
N ALA A 525 -9.16 -13.85 5.23
CA ALA A 525 -9.32 -15.23 5.67
C ALA A 525 -8.33 -16.17 4.97
N GLU A 526 -8.05 -15.93 3.69
CA GLU A 526 -7.14 -16.72 2.87
C GLU A 526 -5.69 -16.64 3.39
N ASP A 527 -5.31 -15.48 3.93
CA ASP A 527 -3.98 -15.24 4.51
C ASP A 527 -3.70 -16.08 5.75
N SER A 528 -4.73 -16.35 6.55
CA SER A 528 -4.64 -17.14 7.78
C SER A 528 -5.12 -18.59 7.63
N GLY A 529 -5.86 -18.87 6.56
CA GLY A 529 -6.65 -20.10 6.38
C GLY A 529 -7.67 -20.31 7.50
N ALA A 530 -8.28 -19.23 8.01
CA ALA A 530 -9.22 -19.26 9.13
C ALA A 530 -10.50 -20.05 8.84
N ILE A 531 -11.26 -20.40 9.88
CA ILE A 531 -12.58 -21.00 9.70
C ILE A 531 -13.64 -19.89 9.65
N LEU A 532 -14.43 -19.87 8.60
CA LEU A 532 -15.51 -18.89 8.40
C LEU A 532 -16.86 -19.54 8.72
N LEU A 533 -17.53 -19.08 9.77
CA LEU A 533 -18.88 -19.51 10.15
C LEU A 533 -19.90 -18.45 9.73
N PHE A 534 -20.66 -18.77 8.70
CA PHE A 534 -21.79 -17.98 8.22
C PHE A 534 -23.05 -18.44 8.95
N ASP A 535 -23.56 -17.61 9.85
CA ASP A 535 -24.80 -17.91 10.58
C ASP A 535 -26.03 -17.45 9.78
N GLU A 536 -27.19 -18.05 10.07
CA GLU A 536 -28.49 -17.72 9.43
C GLU A 536 -28.48 -17.82 7.89
N ALA A 537 -27.84 -18.85 7.35
CA ALA A 537 -27.70 -19.04 5.90
C ALA A 537 -29.06 -19.09 5.15
N ASP A 538 -30.14 -19.51 5.81
CA ASP A 538 -31.49 -19.54 5.24
C ASP A 538 -32.06 -18.15 4.90
N ALA A 539 -31.57 -17.08 5.53
CA ALA A 539 -31.99 -15.71 5.23
C ALA A 539 -31.57 -15.27 3.81
N LEU A 540 -30.42 -15.74 3.32
CA LEU A 540 -29.91 -15.41 1.98
C LEU A 540 -30.15 -16.52 0.95
N PHE A 541 -30.01 -17.79 1.34
CA PHE A 541 -30.04 -18.94 0.42
C PHE A 541 -31.40 -19.65 0.37
N GLY A 542 -32.45 -19.01 0.88
CA GLY A 542 -33.82 -19.50 0.85
C GLY A 542 -34.35 -19.78 -0.57
N LYS A 543 -35.35 -20.66 -0.67
CA LYS A 543 -36.07 -20.96 -1.92
C LYS A 543 -36.60 -19.64 -2.51
N ARG A 544 -36.04 -19.27 -3.66
CA ARG A 544 -36.34 -18.08 -4.45
C ARG A 544 -37.83 -17.73 -4.37
N SER A 545 -38.18 -16.63 -3.73
CA SER A 545 -39.47 -15.98 -3.98
C SER A 545 -39.46 -15.42 -5.40
N GLU A 546 -40.59 -15.55 -6.11
CA GLU A 546 -40.76 -14.96 -7.43
C GLU A 546 -40.37 -13.47 -7.39
N VAL A 547 -39.42 -13.10 -8.27
CA VAL A 547 -38.89 -11.74 -8.42
C VAL A 547 -40.04 -10.77 -8.64
N LYS A 548 -40.29 -9.88 -7.67
CA LYS A 548 -41.27 -8.79 -7.85
C LYS A 548 -40.61 -7.43 -7.98
N ASP A 549 -39.37 -7.27 -7.53
CA ASP A 549 -38.71 -5.96 -7.51
C ASP A 549 -37.28 -5.91 -8.05
N SER A 550 -36.84 -4.69 -8.39
CA SER A 550 -35.47 -4.41 -8.83
C SER A 550 -34.42 -4.70 -7.75
N HIS A 551 -34.80 -4.59 -6.46
CA HIS A 551 -33.97 -4.93 -5.30
C HIS A 551 -33.63 -6.44 -5.24
N ASP A 552 -34.59 -7.31 -5.59
CA ASP A 552 -34.41 -8.77 -5.60
C ASP A 552 -33.35 -9.21 -6.62
N ARG A 553 -33.16 -8.47 -7.72
CA ARG A 553 -32.13 -8.76 -8.72
C ARG A 553 -30.72 -8.50 -8.18
N TYR A 554 -30.52 -7.45 -7.39
CA TYR A 554 -29.21 -7.13 -6.80
C TYR A 554 -28.82 -8.16 -5.72
N ALA A 555 -29.76 -8.56 -4.86
CA ALA A 555 -29.54 -9.64 -3.89
C ALA A 555 -29.11 -10.95 -4.56
N ASN A 556 -29.70 -11.30 -5.71
CA ASN A 556 -29.32 -12.50 -6.45
C ASN A 556 -27.90 -12.45 -7.05
N ILE A 557 -27.40 -11.27 -7.44
CA ILE A 557 -26.03 -11.12 -7.96
C ILE A 557 -25.01 -11.27 -6.81
N GLU A 558 -25.29 -10.66 -5.66
CA GLU A 558 -24.43 -10.75 -4.47
C GLU A 558 -24.33 -12.17 -3.91
N ILE A 559 -25.43 -12.94 -3.91
CA ILE A 559 -25.44 -14.35 -3.52
C ILE A 559 -24.54 -15.19 -4.44
N ASN A 560 -24.60 -14.98 -5.75
CA ASN A 560 -23.75 -15.72 -6.68
C ASN A 560 -22.26 -15.42 -6.49
N TYR A 561 -21.91 -14.16 -6.21
CA TYR A 561 -20.56 -13.76 -5.85
C TYR A 561 -20.09 -14.46 -4.56
N LEU A 562 -20.90 -14.42 -3.50
CA LEU A 562 -20.60 -15.11 -2.23
C LEU A 562 -20.34 -16.61 -2.46
N LEU A 563 -21.18 -17.28 -3.24
CA LEU A 563 -20.98 -18.70 -3.59
C LEU A 563 -19.67 -18.93 -4.34
N GLN A 564 -19.38 -18.11 -5.33
CA GLN A 564 -18.13 -18.22 -6.10
C GLN A 564 -16.91 -18.02 -5.19
N ARG A 565 -16.96 -17.05 -4.27
CA ARG A 565 -15.87 -16.82 -3.32
C ARG A 565 -15.73 -17.96 -2.32
N MET A 566 -16.83 -18.53 -1.81
CA MET A 566 -16.80 -19.71 -0.95
C MET A 566 -16.24 -20.96 -1.67
N GLU A 567 -16.53 -21.14 -2.96
CA GLU A 567 -15.96 -22.23 -3.77
C GLU A 567 -14.46 -22.05 -4.04
N GLY A 568 -14.00 -20.79 -4.10
CA GLY A 568 -12.60 -20.43 -4.32
C GLY A 568 -11.75 -20.37 -3.05
N TYR A 569 -12.36 -20.13 -1.90
CA TYR A 569 -11.70 -20.02 -0.60
C TYR A 569 -10.95 -21.32 -0.24
N ARG A 570 -9.66 -21.27 0.09
CA ARG A 570 -8.87 -22.50 0.37
C ARG A 570 -9.08 -23.05 1.78
N GLY A 571 -9.73 -22.28 2.67
CA GLY A 571 -10.03 -22.70 4.04
C GLY A 571 -11.34 -23.48 4.19
N LEU A 572 -11.84 -23.52 5.42
CA LEU A 572 -13.13 -24.14 5.77
C LEU A 572 -14.20 -23.06 5.92
N ALA A 573 -15.22 -23.11 5.08
CA ALA A 573 -16.42 -22.30 5.24
C ALA A 573 -17.60 -23.17 5.72
N ILE A 574 -18.17 -22.78 6.85
CA ILE A 574 -19.28 -23.45 7.51
C ILE A 574 -20.51 -22.55 7.40
N LEU A 575 -21.59 -23.08 6.85
CA LEU A 575 -22.89 -22.43 6.85
C LEU A 575 -23.74 -23.05 7.95
N ALA A 576 -24.29 -22.25 8.85
CA ALA A 576 -25.25 -22.71 9.85
C ALA A 576 -26.66 -22.28 9.47
N THR A 577 -27.62 -23.19 9.59
CA THR A 577 -29.05 -22.91 9.38
C THR A 577 -29.92 -23.67 10.35
N ASN A 578 -31.07 -23.08 10.70
CA ASN A 578 -32.13 -23.76 11.43
C ASN A 578 -33.12 -24.47 10.48
N MET A 579 -33.18 -24.08 9.20
CA MET A 579 -34.19 -24.51 8.25
C MET A 579 -33.58 -25.12 6.99
N LYS A 580 -33.01 -26.33 7.08
CA LYS A 580 -32.43 -27.06 5.93
C LYS A 580 -33.35 -27.12 4.71
N ASN A 581 -34.65 -27.33 4.95
CA ASN A 581 -35.66 -27.46 3.89
C ASN A 581 -36.00 -26.14 3.19
N ALA A 582 -35.60 -25.00 3.76
CA ALA A 582 -35.78 -23.69 3.15
C ALA A 582 -34.70 -23.40 2.10
N LEU A 583 -33.56 -24.10 2.12
CA LEU A 583 -32.46 -23.86 1.18
C LEU A 583 -32.75 -24.36 -0.24
N ASP A 584 -32.19 -23.67 -1.24
CA ASP A 584 -32.24 -24.11 -2.64
C ASP A 584 -31.46 -25.42 -2.86
N LYS A 585 -32.06 -26.36 -3.60
CA LYS A 585 -31.43 -27.65 -3.94
C LYS A 585 -30.18 -27.47 -4.79
N ALA A 586 -30.11 -26.45 -5.64
CA ALA A 586 -28.93 -26.18 -6.45
C ALA A 586 -27.73 -25.77 -5.59
N PHE A 587 -27.98 -25.01 -4.51
CA PHE A 587 -26.97 -24.62 -3.55
C PHE A 587 -26.47 -25.81 -2.72
N VAL A 588 -27.39 -26.61 -2.17
CA VAL A 588 -27.04 -27.80 -1.36
C VAL A 588 -26.13 -28.78 -2.12
N ARG A 589 -26.29 -28.92 -3.44
CA ARG A 589 -25.43 -29.78 -4.28
C ARG A 589 -23.97 -29.33 -4.38
N ARG A 590 -23.67 -28.06 -4.07
CA ARG A 590 -22.31 -27.50 -4.11
C ARG A 590 -21.57 -27.66 -2.79
N LEU A 591 -22.29 -28.03 -1.72
CA LEU A 591 -21.73 -28.24 -0.40
C LEU A 591 -21.10 -29.63 -0.33
N ARG A 592 -19.85 -29.69 0.15
CA ARG A 592 -19.09 -30.94 0.23
C ARG A 592 -19.57 -31.81 1.39
N PHE A 593 -19.95 -31.17 2.49
CA PHE A 593 -20.45 -31.83 3.68
C PHE A 593 -21.78 -31.25 4.12
N ILE A 594 -22.67 -32.11 4.59
CA ILE A 594 -23.92 -31.73 5.23
C ILE A 594 -23.99 -32.51 6.54
N VAL A 595 -23.95 -31.79 7.66
CA VAL A 595 -24.03 -32.35 9.00
C VAL A 595 -25.35 -31.93 9.61
N ASP A 596 -26.22 -32.91 9.83
CA ASP A 596 -27.48 -32.70 10.53
C ASP A 596 -27.25 -32.80 12.04
N PHE A 597 -27.72 -31.81 12.80
CA PHE A 597 -27.66 -31.71 14.25
C PHE A 597 -29.06 -32.03 14.80
N PRO A 598 -29.36 -33.32 15.06
CA PRO A 598 -30.68 -33.72 15.52
C PRO A 598 -30.95 -33.19 16.93
N PHE A 599 -32.24 -33.12 17.28
CA PHE A 599 -32.63 -32.88 18.67
C PHE A 599 -32.07 -34.00 19.57
N PRO A 600 -31.38 -33.68 20.69
CA PRO A 600 -30.69 -34.69 21.48
C PRO A 600 -31.69 -35.67 22.11
N GLY A 601 -31.39 -36.97 22.07
CA GLY A 601 -32.17 -38.01 22.74
C GLY A 601 -31.95 -38.02 24.26
N ILE A 602 -32.60 -38.96 24.96
CA ILE A 602 -32.51 -39.04 26.43
C ILE A 602 -31.07 -39.31 26.88
N GLU A 603 -30.39 -40.27 26.26
CA GLU A 603 -29.00 -40.61 26.62
C GLU A 603 -28.05 -39.43 26.38
N GLN A 604 -28.17 -38.76 25.22
CA GLN A 604 -27.35 -37.58 24.92
C GLN A 604 -27.63 -36.43 25.89
N ARG A 605 -28.89 -36.18 26.28
CA ARG A 605 -29.21 -35.14 27.27
C ARG A 605 -28.63 -35.47 28.64
N ALA A 606 -28.62 -36.73 29.07
CA ALA A 606 -27.99 -37.14 30.32
C ALA A 606 -26.49 -36.84 30.31
N GLU A 607 -25.81 -37.12 29.20
CA GLU A 607 -24.39 -36.81 29.02
C GLU A 607 -24.14 -35.30 29.01
N ILE A 608 -24.97 -34.52 28.31
CA ILE A 608 -24.88 -33.05 28.31
C ILE A 608 -25.02 -32.51 29.74
N TRP A 609 -25.99 -33.00 30.51
CA TRP A 609 -26.19 -32.61 31.91
C TRP A 609 -25.01 -32.95 32.82
N GLN A 610 -24.30 -34.04 32.56
CA GLN A 610 -23.09 -34.40 33.31
C GLN A 610 -21.91 -33.46 33.00
N LYS A 611 -21.84 -32.96 31.76
CA LYS A 611 -20.73 -32.14 31.25
C LYS A 611 -20.95 -30.63 31.34
N VAL A 612 -22.20 -30.18 31.56
CA VAL A 612 -22.56 -28.76 31.50
C VAL A 612 -21.93 -27.93 32.62
N PHE A 613 -21.62 -28.56 33.76
CA PHE A 613 -21.05 -27.87 34.92
C PHE A 613 -19.52 -27.91 34.89
N PRO A 614 -18.84 -26.75 34.98
CA PRO A 614 -17.40 -26.71 35.15
C PRO A 614 -16.93 -27.49 36.39
N PRO A 615 -15.72 -28.08 36.39
CA PRO A 615 -15.21 -28.87 37.52
C PRO A 615 -15.15 -28.13 38.86
N GLN A 616 -15.06 -26.80 38.83
CA GLN A 616 -14.99 -25.94 40.01
C GLN A 616 -16.38 -25.59 40.57
N THR A 617 -17.45 -25.93 39.86
CA THR A 617 -18.81 -25.57 40.28
C THR A 617 -19.24 -26.46 41.45
N PRO A 618 -19.69 -25.88 42.58
CA PRO A 618 -20.17 -26.66 43.71
C PRO A 618 -21.50 -27.29 43.35
N VAL A 619 -21.49 -28.59 43.04
CA VAL A 619 -22.67 -29.38 42.70
C VAL A 619 -22.95 -30.38 43.82
N SER A 620 -24.23 -30.60 44.15
CA SER A 620 -24.63 -31.60 45.12
C SER A 620 -24.41 -33.02 44.59
N ASP A 621 -23.96 -33.94 45.45
CA ASP A 621 -23.82 -35.38 45.10
C ASP A 621 -25.16 -36.06 44.76
N HIS A 622 -26.30 -35.39 44.96
CA HIS A 622 -27.64 -35.91 44.76
C HIS A 622 -28.31 -35.42 43.46
N LEU A 623 -27.53 -35.00 42.46
CA LEU A 623 -28.07 -34.64 41.15
C LEU A 623 -28.45 -35.90 40.36
N ASP A 624 -29.73 -35.98 39.97
CA ASP A 624 -30.26 -37.05 39.12
C ASP A 624 -30.30 -36.60 37.67
N PHE A 625 -29.18 -36.81 36.97
CA PHE A 625 -29.06 -36.47 35.55
C PHE A 625 -29.98 -37.29 34.64
N GLN A 626 -30.33 -38.52 35.03
CA GLN A 626 -31.26 -39.37 34.26
C GLN A 626 -32.68 -38.82 34.31
N ARG A 627 -33.07 -38.25 35.46
CA ARG A 627 -34.33 -37.52 35.58
C ARG A 627 -34.32 -36.23 34.76
N LEU A 628 -33.25 -35.42 34.85
CA LEU A 628 -33.13 -34.19 34.08
C LEU A 628 -33.12 -34.45 32.56
N ALA A 629 -32.58 -35.59 32.12
CA ALA A 629 -32.59 -36.01 30.73
C ALA A 629 -34.00 -36.29 30.16
N LYS A 630 -35.02 -36.51 31.00
CA LYS A 630 -36.41 -36.66 30.55
C LYS A 630 -37.01 -35.32 30.07
N LEU A 631 -36.42 -34.20 30.47
CA LEU A 631 -36.79 -32.88 29.96
C LEU A 631 -36.30 -32.74 28.52
N SER A 632 -37.23 -32.65 27.57
CA SER A 632 -36.98 -32.40 26.16
C SER A 632 -36.46 -30.99 25.91
N LEU A 633 -35.16 -30.77 26.19
CA LEU A 633 -34.43 -29.53 25.98
C LEU A 633 -33.26 -29.73 25.01
N THR A 634 -32.88 -28.67 24.29
CA THR A 634 -31.65 -28.66 23.49
C THR A 634 -30.42 -28.47 24.39
N GLY A 635 -29.21 -28.72 23.88
CA GLY A 635 -27.97 -28.49 24.64
C GLY A 635 -27.83 -27.04 25.10
N GLY A 636 -28.17 -26.07 24.24
CA GLY A 636 -28.17 -24.65 24.58
C GLY A 636 -29.17 -24.30 25.68
N ASN A 637 -30.37 -24.90 25.68
CA ASN A 637 -31.32 -24.71 26.77
C ASN A 637 -30.83 -25.35 28.08
N ILE A 638 -30.22 -26.55 28.01
CA ILE A 638 -29.62 -27.19 29.19
C ILE A 638 -28.53 -26.29 29.80
N HIS A 639 -27.68 -25.69 28.96
CA HIS A 639 -26.67 -24.74 29.41
C HIS A 639 -27.28 -23.51 30.09
N ASN A 640 -28.31 -22.89 29.50
CA ASN A 640 -29.02 -21.76 30.11
C ASN A 640 -29.62 -22.13 31.48
N VAL A 641 -30.22 -23.32 31.58
CA VAL A 641 -30.79 -23.80 32.84
C VAL A 641 -29.71 -24.03 33.89
N ALA A 642 -28.61 -24.69 33.53
CA ALA A 642 -27.47 -24.93 34.41
C ALA A 642 -26.86 -23.62 34.93
N LEU A 643 -26.68 -22.64 34.04
CA LEU A 643 -26.15 -21.32 34.37
C LEU A 643 -27.09 -20.55 35.31
N ASN A 644 -28.40 -20.54 35.02
CA ASN A 644 -29.38 -19.92 35.93
C ASN A 644 -29.42 -20.61 37.29
N ALA A 645 -29.35 -21.94 37.33
CA ALA A 645 -29.29 -22.69 38.59
C ALA A 645 -28.02 -22.35 39.39
N ALA A 646 -26.89 -22.13 38.72
CA ALA A 646 -25.64 -21.67 39.34
C ALA A 646 -25.78 -20.27 39.95
N PHE A 647 -26.41 -19.32 39.25
CA PHE A 647 -26.68 -17.98 39.78
C PHE A 647 -27.62 -18.02 41.00
N LEU A 648 -28.66 -18.85 40.97
CA LEU A 648 -29.55 -19.05 42.12
C LEU A 648 -28.80 -19.65 43.31
N ALA A 649 -27.94 -20.65 43.08
CA ALA A 649 -27.11 -21.24 44.14
C ALA A 649 -26.15 -20.22 44.76
N ALA A 650 -25.51 -19.38 43.93
CA ALA A 650 -24.62 -18.32 44.37
C ALA A 650 -25.34 -17.26 45.21
N GLN A 651 -26.57 -16.89 44.84
CA GLN A 651 -27.39 -15.94 45.61
C GLN A 651 -27.69 -16.47 47.04
N HIS A 652 -27.87 -17.78 47.18
CA HIS A 652 -28.11 -18.43 48.47
C HIS A 652 -26.82 -18.84 49.20
N GLY A 653 -25.64 -18.55 48.64
CA GLY A 653 -24.34 -18.89 49.23
C GLY A 653 -24.08 -20.40 49.34
N GLY A 654 -24.68 -21.20 48.45
CA GLY A 654 -24.68 -22.66 48.53
C GLY A 654 -24.27 -23.36 47.24
N GLN A 655 -24.45 -24.69 47.22
CA GLN A 655 -24.20 -25.54 46.06
C GLN A 655 -25.44 -25.67 45.16
N ILE A 656 -25.23 -26.07 43.90
CA ILE A 656 -26.29 -26.38 42.95
C ILE A 656 -27.00 -27.67 43.40
N THR A 657 -28.31 -27.58 43.60
CA THR A 657 -29.17 -28.68 44.05
C THR A 657 -30.28 -28.96 43.05
N MET A 658 -30.87 -30.15 43.10
CA MET A 658 -31.99 -30.55 42.22
C MET A 658 -33.15 -29.55 42.20
N PRO A 659 -33.65 -29.01 43.35
CA PRO A 659 -34.71 -28.01 43.34
C PRO A 659 -34.36 -26.74 42.56
N LEU A 660 -33.11 -26.27 42.64
CA LEU A 660 -32.67 -25.08 41.92
C LEU A 660 -32.65 -25.32 40.41
N ILE A 661 -32.14 -26.49 39.98
CA ILE A 661 -32.13 -26.87 38.56
C ILE A 661 -33.56 -27.03 38.03
N LEU A 662 -34.45 -27.71 38.76
CA LEU A 662 -35.84 -27.90 38.33
C LEU A 662 -36.62 -26.56 38.27
N ASN A 663 -36.34 -25.64 39.20
CA ASN A 663 -36.93 -24.31 39.15
C ASN A 663 -36.43 -23.52 37.93
N ALA A 664 -35.11 -23.53 37.66
CA ALA A 664 -34.54 -22.91 36.47
C ALA A 664 -35.06 -23.55 35.18
N ALA A 665 -35.23 -24.87 35.15
CA ALA A 665 -35.80 -25.61 34.02
C ALA A 665 -37.25 -25.20 33.77
N ARG A 666 -38.05 -25.04 34.83
CA ARG A 666 -39.43 -24.55 34.72
C ARG A 666 -39.49 -23.17 34.07
N THR A 667 -38.63 -22.24 34.48
CA THR A 667 -38.55 -20.90 33.88
C THR A 667 -38.14 -20.96 32.41
N GLU A 668 -37.19 -21.82 32.04
CA GLU A 668 -36.80 -22.00 30.62
C GLU A 668 -37.94 -22.62 29.80
N TYR A 669 -38.71 -23.57 30.35
CA TYR A 669 -39.89 -24.13 29.68
C TYR A 669 -41.00 -23.10 29.45
N GLN A 670 -41.23 -22.22 30.43
CA GLN A 670 -42.17 -21.10 30.29
C GLN A 670 -41.71 -20.13 29.19
N LYS A 671 -40.41 -19.81 29.14
CA LYS A 671 -39.82 -18.96 28.09
C LYS A 671 -39.94 -19.58 26.70
N LEU A 672 -39.86 -20.90 26.59
CA LEU A 672 -40.02 -21.64 25.33
C LEU A 672 -41.50 -21.88 24.95
N GLU A 673 -42.45 -21.41 25.76
CA GLU A 673 -43.90 -21.63 25.57
C GLU A 673 -44.28 -23.11 25.40
N ARG A 674 -43.51 -24.03 26.01
CA ARG A 674 -43.74 -25.47 25.90
C ARG A 674 -44.72 -25.96 26.96
N PRO A 675 -45.67 -26.86 26.60
CA PRO A 675 -46.55 -27.47 27.58
C PRO A 675 -45.73 -28.36 28.52
N ALA A 676 -45.75 -28.04 29.80
CA ALA A 676 -44.96 -28.71 30.81
C ALA A 676 -45.90 -29.28 31.89
N LYS A 677 -45.74 -30.54 32.28
CA LYS A 677 -46.52 -31.10 33.39
C LYS A 677 -45.88 -30.68 34.70
N GLU A 678 -46.65 -30.08 35.61
CA GLU A 678 -46.14 -29.61 36.91
C GLU A 678 -45.50 -30.75 37.73
N SER A 679 -45.89 -32.01 37.47
CA SER A 679 -45.28 -33.21 38.06
C SER A 679 -43.79 -33.36 37.75
N ASP A 680 -43.34 -32.88 36.59
CA ASP A 680 -41.98 -33.11 36.11
C ASP A 680 -40.96 -32.27 36.88
N PHE A 681 -41.39 -31.14 37.46
CA PHE A 681 -40.58 -30.19 38.21
C PHE A 681 -40.65 -30.34 39.75
N ARG A 682 -41.46 -31.26 40.27
CA ARG A 682 -41.55 -31.50 41.72
C ARG A 682 -40.42 -32.39 42.23
N TRP A 683 -39.59 -31.88 43.14
CA TRP A 683 -38.57 -32.68 43.81
C TRP A 683 -39.16 -33.38 45.06
N GLN A 684 -38.93 -34.69 45.21
CA GLN A 684 -39.44 -35.49 46.35
C GLN A 684 -38.33 -35.90 47.34
N GLY A 685 -37.14 -35.29 47.25
CA GLY A 685 -35.99 -35.64 48.08
C GLY A 685 -35.35 -37.00 47.75
N PRO A 686 -34.16 -37.31 48.29
CA PRO A 686 -33.50 -38.61 48.11
C PRO A 686 -34.25 -39.78 48.77
N THR A 687 -35.17 -39.50 49.70
CA THR A 687 -35.88 -40.49 50.54
C THR A 687 -37.39 -40.56 50.30
N GLY A 688 -37.92 -39.87 49.28
CA GLY A 688 -39.36 -39.89 48.97
C GLY A 688 -40.24 -39.12 49.96
N VAL A 689 -39.65 -38.26 50.79
CA VAL A 689 -40.40 -37.38 51.70
C VAL A 689 -40.49 -36.00 51.09
N VAL A 690 -41.73 -35.58 50.84
CA VAL A 690 -42.08 -34.23 50.37
C VAL A 690 -41.78 -33.23 51.50
N LEU A 691 -40.85 -32.30 51.25
CA LEU A 691 -40.67 -31.08 52.04
C LEU A 691 -41.20 -29.89 51.25
#